data_AF-A0A518IM82-F1
#
_entry.id   AF-A0A518IM82-F1
#
_cell.length_a   1.000
_cell.length_b   1.000
_cell.length_c   1.000
_cell.angle_alpha   90.00
_cell.angle_beta   90.00
_cell.angle_gamma   90.00
#
_symmetry.space_group_name_H-M   'P 1'
#
loop_
_entity.id
_entity.type
_entity.pdbx_description
1 polymer ?
#
loop_
_entity_poly.entity_id
_entity_poly.type
_entity_poly.pdbx_seq_one_letter_code
_entity_poly.pdbx_strand_id
1 'polypeptide(L)'
;MYVGPAISSLVAQDDDGASDRSVQQMLSICSVPTAIDGDWLASALWNRLQFALPLILLLLSPFGSLAIAEPSNRPRFALLIGVGQYEHLRETLDGCENDVRAMQQMLQNRFGFADSDIVTLLDAEASGAAIRKEMARLQERVSKVDSGQTPVVVFHFSGHGSQVLDQPSGDPDCDEEDGLDETLVPYDAIQQGGDQDIRDDEIYRFVDNICRDGRAKMWMVLDCCHSGTGARGVTKVRKLQRDLRPEPTTKKRRVQAKRLPAGAVFLSACRSMEVEPEYHDGDKPYGLLTRFLVEVLNQESAVSNLSYDLLREAIVARYRSSGSVAQAPTPTLEYGDPNSLKETIIDGVGLDRPSIWPVQSIPGDREQVLMTAGMLHGVTAGSLFELYESPDSAQWDATPNASSNGDSIGWIEVETAEGGSATCRAFQWQDQQKTPLRLPTDFRKAFAIERHHEHGDAILKVRVVRSLDASQDSRPLTSDDADLPEVVRTSLLSAVRGQESPWLKWVGDESACDYLLRIDGDYAAIFPATGVSHVPDVVTKDRDDEVPKSLIGGWGPFDLRRGSETVTQLQDALRRITRARNLIALASRQETSTSGLPQGGQSPVDVALELLTVEEADADYNITKSSVWEPETSDIAHSAKLVMHDGDEYGFRIINKEAAGKPIYVTVLHVDSNMGIDQIHPWQPEAGAAAEGEQKLEPGESLVVPGYFVCNGEEDEKPIYGSRWAIVLATRTPNQFHLLAQGGLPVTRNSASPLETLLLEQTEFKTRGGFGRRRRPKNQYDDSWGATAVPWQVVPQPQQFTIGPAE
;
A
#
# COMPACT_ATOMS: atom_id res chain seq x y z
N MET A 1 -17.82 33.84 40.75
CA MET A 1 -17.92 35.30 40.95
C MET A 1 -18.53 35.86 39.66
N TYR A 2 -19.71 36.46 39.79
CA TYR A 2 -20.61 37.19 38.84
C TYR A 2 -20.26 37.26 37.34
N VAL A 3 -21.10 36.72 36.43
CA VAL A 3 -22.24 37.35 35.68
C VAL A 3 -21.78 38.18 34.45
N GLY A 4 -22.41 37.91 33.29
CA GLY A 4 -22.15 38.55 31.98
C GLY A 4 -22.74 39.95 31.78
N PRO A 5 -23.54 40.18 30.71
CA PRO A 5 -23.14 40.91 29.49
C PRO A 5 -23.96 42.21 29.25
N ALA A 6 -23.56 43.05 28.29
CA ALA A 6 -24.41 44.12 27.68
C ALA A 6 -23.69 44.67 26.42
N ILE A 7 -24.24 44.67 25.20
CA ILE A 7 -25.43 45.36 24.64
C ILE A 7 -25.21 46.86 24.38
N SER A 8 -25.59 47.25 23.15
CA SER A 8 -26.02 48.58 22.68
C SER A 8 -24.90 49.56 22.32
N SER A 9 -25.02 50.48 21.36
CA SER A 9 -25.97 50.83 20.28
C SER A 9 -25.55 52.26 19.88
N LEU A 10 -25.78 52.68 18.63
CA LEU A 10 -25.99 54.06 18.13
C LEU A 10 -25.79 53.99 16.59
N VAL A 11 -26.81 54.07 15.71
CA VAL A 11 -27.74 55.20 15.42
C VAL A 11 -26.95 56.48 15.15
N ALA A 12 -27.08 57.24 14.07
CA ALA A 12 -27.74 57.22 12.75
C ALA A 12 -27.39 58.59 12.10
N GLN A 13 -27.89 58.81 10.87
CA GLN A 13 -28.03 60.09 10.14
C GLN A 13 -26.87 60.43 9.18
N ASP A 14 -27.10 60.32 7.87
CA ASP A 14 -27.80 61.26 6.94
C ASP A 14 -26.88 62.47 6.67
N ASP A 15 -26.66 63.00 5.46
CA ASP A 15 -27.44 62.99 4.22
C ASP A 15 -26.55 63.54 3.06
N ASP A 16 -27.08 63.46 1.83
CA ASP A 16 -26.72 64.20 0.59
C ASP A 16 -25.43 63.82 -0.16
N GLY A 17 -25.42 63.59 -1.48
CA GLY A 17 -26.44 63.72 -2.53
C GLY A 17 -25.77 63.82 -3.92
N ALA A 18 -26.43 63.23 -4.94
CA ALA A 18 -26.24 63.38 -6.40
C ALA A 18 -24.90 62.88 -7.01
N SER A 19 -24.81 62.25 -8.18
CA SER A 19 -25.73 61.83 -9.25
C SER A 19 -24.87 61.03 -10.25
N ASP A 20 -25.35 59.94 -10.84
CA ASP A 20 -25.62 59.80 -12.29
C ASP A 20 -25.80 58.32 -12.70
N ARG A 21 -26.55 58.15 -13.78
CA ARG A 21 -27.40 57.03 -14.20
C ARG A 21 -26.68 55.80 -14.76
N SER A 22 -27.21 54.62 -14.42
CA SER A 22 -27.57 53.47 -15.30
C SER A 22 -27.71 52.24 -14.37
N VAL A 23 -28.80 51.48 -14.25
CA VAL A 23 -29.62 50.82 -15.28
C VAL A 23 -31.02 50.55 -14.72
N GLN A 24 -32.01 50.74 -15.58
CA GLN A 24 -33.43 50.47 -15.40
C GLN A 24 -33.77 48.96 -15.47
N GLN A 25 -34.88 48.63 -14.80
CA GLN A 25 -35.87 47.58 -15.13
C GLN A 25 -35.45 46.11 -14.88
N MET A 26 -36.24 45.25 -14.24
CA MET A 26 -37.70 45.22 -14.19
C MET A 26 -38.18 44.27 -13.05
N LEU A 27 -39.01 44.80 -12.13
CA LEU A 27 -39.94 44.04 -11.29
C LEU A 27 -41.33 44.67 -11.50
N SER A 28 -42.36 43.83 -11.69
CA SER A 28 -43.77 44.18 -11.47
C SER A 28 -44.52 42.85 -11.27
N ILE A 29 -44.91 42.48 -10.04
CA ILE A 29 -46.12 42.93 -9.31
C ILE A 29 -47.41 42.59 -10.06
N CYS A 30 -48.27 41.74 -9.48
CA CYS A 30 -49.65 42.09 -9.11
C CYS A 30 -50.48 40.90 -8.54
N SER A 31 -50.89 41.08 -7.29
CA SER A 31 -52.30 41.06 -6.85
C SER A 31 -53.05 39.73 -6.66
N VAL A 32 -53.39 39.48 -5.39
CA VAL A 32 -54.51 38.64 -4.93
C VAL A 32 -55.83 39.42 -5.05
N PRO A 33 -56.95 38.74 -5.32
CA PRO A 33 -58.16 39.03 -4.57
C PRO A 33 -58.90 37.77 -4.04
N THR A 34 -59.56 37.99 -2.91
CA THR A 34 -60.41 37.09 -2.11
C THR A 34 -61.82 36.92 -2.68
N ALA A 35 -62.37 35.69 -2.62
CA ALA A 35 -63.60 35.30 -1.88
C ALA A 35 -64.49 34.24 -2.60
N ILE A 36 -64.63 33.08 -1.92
CA ILE A 36 -65.88 32.29 -1.63
C ILE A 36 -66.62 31.73 -2.88
N ASP A 37 -66.85 30.42 -3.13
CA ASP A 37 -67.52 29.39 -2.30
C ASP A 37 -67.50 28.02 -3.03
N GLY A 38 -67.72 26.91 -2.30
CA GLY A 38 -68.46 25.75 -2.82
C GLY A 38 -67.68 24.51 -3.30
N ASP A 39 -67.37 23.63 -2.35
CA ASP A 39 -67.50 22.16 -2.42
C ASP A 39 -67.55 21.49 -3.82
N TRP A 40 -66.41 21.36 -4.49
CA TRP A 40 -66.21 20.31 -5.50
C TRP A 40 -64.75 20.02 -5.86
N LEU A 41 -63.81 19.88 -4.89
CA LEU A 41 -62.40 19.57 -5.24
C LEU A 41 -61.63 18.78 -4.15
N ALA A 42 -62.31 18.03 -3.29
CA ALA A 42 -61.65 17.27 -2.21
C ALA A 42 -61.19 15.85 -2.60
N SER A 43 -61.45 15.37 -3.82
CA SER A 43 -61.11 13.98 -4.23
C SER A 43 -60.07 13.88 -5.36
N ALA A 44 -59.59 14.99 -5.93
CA ALA A 44 -58.63 14.98 -7.04
C ALA A 44 -57.22 15.51 -6.67
N LEU A 45 -57.05 16.11 -5.48
CA LEU A 45 -55.78 16.70 -5.05
C LEU A 45 -55.01 15.88 -3.99
N TRP A 46 -55.61 14.82 -3.43
CA TRP A 46 -54.93 13.96 -2.45
C TRP A 46 -53.90 13.00 -3.09
N ASN A 47 -54.09 12.62 -4.36
CA ASN A 47 -53.16 11.73 -5.09
C ASN A 47 -52.01 12.46 -5.81
N ARG A 48 -51.91 13.79 -5.71
CA ARG A 48 -50.79 14.56 -6.28
C ARG A 48 -49.90 15.25 -5.25
N LEU A 49 -50.24 15.20 -3.95
CA LEU A 49 -49.38 15.71 -2.88
C LEU A 49 -48.47 14.64 -2.21
N GLN A 50 -48.62 13.35 -2.54
CA GLN A 50 -47.73 12.28 -2.05
C GLN A 50 -46.43 12.12 -2.84
N PHE A 51 -46.24 12.82 -3.97
CA PHE A 51 -45.07 12.67 -4.83
C PHE A 51 -44.15 13.90 -4.89
N ALA A 52 -44.41 14.96 -4.12
CA ALA A 52 -43.63 16.20 -4.17
C ALA A 52 -42.91 16.58 -2.85
N LEU A 53 -43.16 15.88 -1.74
CA LEU A 53 -42.48 16.13 -0.45
C LEU A 53 -41.17 15.34 -0.18
N PRO A 54 -40.80 14.24 -0.88
CA PRO A 54 -39.46 13.68 -0.74
C PRO A 54 -38.40 14.40 -1.61
N LEU A 55 -38.81 15.33 -2.50
CA LEU A 55 -37.90 15.97 -3.45
C LEU A 55 -37.26 17.28 -2.94
N ILE A 56 -37.83 17.93 -1.91
CA ILE A 56 -37.37 19.23 -1.40
C ILE A 56 -36.53 19.09 -0.12
N LEU A 57 -36.68 17.99 0.63
CA LEU A 57 -35.80 17.65 1.77
C LEU A 57 -34.50 16.94 1.36
N LEU A 58 -34.42 16.44 0.12
CA LEU A 58 -33.21 15.83 -0.45
C LEU A 58 -32.23 16.87 -1.03
N LEU A 59 -32.61 18.16 -1.06
CA LEU A 59 -31.77 19.28 -1.49
C LEU A 59 -31.16 20.07 -0.31
N LEU A 60 -31.45 19.68 0.94
CA LEU A 60 -31.00 20.36 2.17
C LEU A 60 -30.35 19.43 3.20
N SER A 61 -30.11 18.16 2.87
CA SER A 61 -29.09 17.37 3.56
C SER A 61 -27.72 17.97 3.24
N PRO A 62 -26.80 18.13 4.21
CA PRO A 62 -25.41 18.29 3.86
C PRO A 62 -25.01 16.95 3.24
N PHE A 63 -25.12 16.86 1.91
CA PHE A 63 -24.30 15.92 1.17
C PHE A 63 -22.91 16.16 1.72
N GLY A 64 -22.41 15.19 2.48
CA GLY A 64 -21.03 15.20 2.91
C GLY A 64 -20.25 15.51 1.65
N SER A 65 -19.62 16.69 1.62
CA SER A 65 -18.65 17.00 0.60
C SER A 65 -17.83 15.74 0.45
N LEU A 66 -17.76 15.20 -0.76
CA LEU A 66 -16.62 14.37 -1.10
C LEU A 66 -15.43 15.20 -0.63
N ALA A 67 -14.81 14.79 0.47
CA ALA A 67 -13.44 15.13 0.71
C ALA A 67 -12.69 14.31 -0.36
N ILE A 68 -12.73 14.82 -1.60
CA ILE A 68 -11.53 14.83 -2.43
C ILE A 68 -10.47 15.28 -1.44
N ALA A 69 -9.51 14.42 -1.14
CA ALA A 69 -8.34 14.87 -0.41
C ALA A 69 -7.82 16.05 -1.24
N GLU A 70 -8.06 17.28 -0.76
CA GLU A 70 -7.58 18.44 -1.50
C GLU A 70 -6.08 18.20 -1.66
N PRO A 71 -5.54 18.28 -2.89
CA PRO A 71 -4.10 18.16 -3.09
C PRO A 71 -3.48 19.10 -2.07
N SER A 72 -2.56 18.58 -1.23
CA SER A 72 -2.08 19.34 -0.08
C SER A 72 -1.77 20.75 -0.57
N ASN A 73 -2.41 21.79 0.00
CA ASN A 73 -2.31 23.17 -0.50
C ASN A 73 -0.93 23.79 -0.19
N ARG A 74 0.11 22.96 -0.25
CA ARG A 74 1.51 23.29 -0.07
C ARG A 74 2.08 23.69 -1.42
N PRO A 75 2.83 24.80 -1.48
CA PRO A 75 3.52 25.19 -2.71
C PRO A 75 4.53 24.11 -3.11
N ARG A 76 4.58 23.82 -4.42
CA ARG A 76 5.44 22.79 -5.00
C ARG A 76 6.31 23.47 -6.05
N PHE A 77 7.60 23.18 -6.06
CA PHE A 77 8.52 23.78 -7.03
C PHE A 77 9.52 22.74 -7.52
N ALA A 78 9.79 22.70 -8.82
CA ALA A 78 10.76 21.78 -9.39
C ALA A 78 11.76 22.47 -10.32
N LEU A 79 13.01 22.01 -10.29
CA LEU A 79 14.05 22.33 -11.26
C LEU A 79 14.56 21.02 -11.85
N LEU A 80 14.33 20.82 -13.15
CA LEU A 80 14.67 19.61 -13.90
C LEU A 80 15.72 19.95 -14.95
N ILE A 81 16.87 19.29 -14.91
CA ILE A 81 18.02 19.63 -15.75
C ILE A 81 18.46 18.37 -16.50
N GLY A 82 18.54 18.47 -17.83
CA GLY A 82 18.98 17.39 -18.71
C GLY A 82 20.09 17.85 -19.65
N VAL A 83 21.26 17.24 -19.59
CA VAL A 83 22.40 17.58 -20.43
C VAL A 83 22.90 16.35 -21.18
N GLY A 84 22.43 16.20 -22.42
CA GLY A 84 22.87 15.15 -23.34
C GLY A 84 23.95 15.61 -24.31
N GLN A 85 23.92 16.89 -24.68
CA GLN A 85 24.90 17.55 -25.56
C GLN A 85 25.76 18.53 -24.77
N TYR A 86 27.00 18.73 -25.22
CA TYR A 86 27.99 19.59 -24.56
C TYR A 86 28.72 20.43 -25.61
N GLU A 87 28.90 21.72 -25.35
CA GLU A 87 29.50 22.66 -26.31
C GLU A 87 30.97 22.33 -26.61
N HIS A 88 31.69 21.87 -25.58
CA HIS A 88 33.15 21.73 -25.62
C HIS A 88 33.64 20.30 -25.33
N LEU A 89 32.73 19.35 -25.12
CA LEU A 89 33.04 17.94 -24.85
C LEU A 89 32.63 17.04 -26.03
N ARG A 90 33.25 15.86 -26.13
CA ARG A 90 32.94 14.90 -27.21
C ARG A 90 32.00 13.80 -26.76
N GLU A 91 32.00 13.53 -25.47
CA GLU A 91 31.17 12.58 -24.78
C GLU A 91 29.73 13.11 -24.73
N THR A 92 28.79 12.38 -25.33
CA THR A 92 27.38 12.76 -25.37
C THR A 92 26.49 11.62 -24.87
N LEU A 93 25.31 12.01 -24.36
CA LEU A 93 24.26 11.13 -23.89
C LEU A 93 22.99 11.38 -24.71
N ASP A 94 22.18 10.35 -24.93
CA ASP A 94 20.96 10.44 -25.74
C ASP A 94 19.70 10.45 -24.87
N GLY A 95 19.78 10.02 -23.61
CA GLY A 95 18.61 9.79 -22.74
C GLY A 95 18.21 10.95 -21.83
N CYS A 96 19.04 11.97 -21.67
CA CYS A 96 18.83 13.01 -20.64
C CYS A 96 17.55 13.83 -20.84
N GLU A 97 17.20 14.18 -22.08
CA GLU A 97 15.94 14.86 -22.38
C GLU A 97 14.73 13.97 -22.07
N ASN A 98 14.82 12.66 -22.35
CA ASN A 98 13.74 11.72 -22.06
C ASN A 98 13.52 11.56 -20.56
N ASP A 99 14.60 11.56 -19.77
CA ASP A 99 14.53 11.52 -18.30
C ASP A 99 13.81 12.73 -17.73
N VAL A 100 14.18 13.93 -18.18
CA VAL A 100 13.55 15.18 -17.74
C VAL A 100 12.07 15.19 -18.08
N ARG A 101 11.70 14.77 -19.30
CA ARG A 101 10.28 14.65 -19.69
C ARG A 101 9.54 13.64 -18.84
N ALA A 102 10.13 12.47 -18.56
CA ALA A 102 9.53 11.45 -17.72
C ALA A 102 9.31 11.94 -16.27
N MET A 103 10.30 12.65 -15.71
CA MET A 103 10.19 13.28 -14.39
C MET A 103 9.14 14.39 -14.36
N GLN A 104 9.13 15.29 -15.35
CA GLN A 104 8.12 16.36 -15.45
C GLN A 104 6.70 15.79 -15.48
N GLN A 105 6.46 14.81 -16.35
CA GLN A 105 5.16 14.15 -16.45
C GLN A 105 4.77 13.45 -15.15
N MET A 106 5.71 12.77 -14.51
CA MET A 106 5.47 12.10 -13.23
C MET A 106 5.11 13.12 -12.13
N LEU A 107 5.84 14.23 -12.01
CA LEU A 107 5.57 15.27 -11.01
C LEU A 107 4.21 15.94 -11.24
N GLN A 108 3.86 16.23 -12.49
CA GLN A 108 2.55 16.80 -12.84
C GLN A 108 1.42 15.80 -12.55
N ASN A 109 1.55 14.57 -13.06
CA ASN A 109 0.47 13.60 -13.09
C ASN A 109 0.29 12.80 -11.78
N ARG A 110 1.30 12.80 -10.89
CA ARG A 110 1.27 12.06 -9.62
C ARG A 110 1.40 12.94 -8.39
N PHE A 111 2.15 14.03 -8.48
CA PHE A 111 2.47 14.86 -7.33
C PHE A 111 1.83 16.26 -7.40
N GLY A 112 1.00 16.52 -8.40
CA GLY A 112 0.21 17.76 -8.50
C GLY A 112 1.05 19.02 -8.71
N PHE A 113 2.24 18.90 -9.30
CA PHE A 113 3.03 20.07 -9.68
C PHE A 113 2.35 20.78 -10.85
N ALA A 114 2.11 22.09 -10.73
CA ALA A 114 1.65 22.89 -11.86
C ALA A 114 2.79 23.10 -12.87
N ASP A 115 2.46 23.22 -14.16
CA ASP A 115 3.45 23.48 -15.21
C ASP A 115 4.26 24.76 -14.94
N SER A 116 3.60 25.82 -14.43
CA SER A 116 4.23 27.08 -14.03
C SER A 116 5.21 26.96 -12.86
N ASP A 117 5.18 25.84 -12.14
CA ASP A 117 6.01 25.58 -10.98
C ASP A 117 7.23 24.71 -11.28
N ILE A 118 7.30 24.15 -12.49
CA ILE A 118 8.41 23.34 -12.98
C ILE A 118 9.26 24.18 -13.94
N VAL A 119 10.54 24.32 -13.62
CA VAL A 119 11.53 24.90 -14.54
C VAL A 119 12.36 23.77 -15.12
N THR A 120 12.47 23.75 -16.44
CA THR A 120 13.26 22.76 -17.18
C THR A 120 14.40 23.45 -17.92
N LEU A 121 15.62 22.89 -17.85
CA LEU A 121 16.78 23.31 -18.63
C LEU A 121 17.32 22.12 -19.43
N LEU A 122 17.36 22.23 -20.76
CA LEU A 122 17.86 21.17 -21.65
C LEU A 122 19.04 21.62 -22.48
N ASP A 123 20.10 20.80 -22.52
CA ASP A 123 21.30 20.98 -23.34
C ASP A 123 21.80 22.44 -23.31
N ALA A 124 21.74 23.17 -24.43
CA ALA A 124 22.25 24.54 -24.56
C ALA A 124 21.66 25.55 -23.54
N GLU A 125 20.49 25.25 -22.97
CA GLU A 125 19.87 26.06 -21.92
C GLU A 125 20.50 25.81 -20.54
N ALA A 126 21.09 24.64 -20.34
CA ALA A 126 21.69 24.16 -19.10
C ALA A 126 23.18 24.54 -18.97
N SER A 127 23.52 25.80 -19.24
CA SER A 127 24.86 26.34 -18.90
C SER A 127 25.05 26.45 -17.38
N GLY A 128 26.30 26.40 -16.90
CA GLY A 128 26.62 26.53 -15.48
C GLY A 128 26.09 27.83 -14.86
N ALA A 129 26.06 28.92 -15.63
CA ALA A 129 25.47 30.18 -15.19
C ALA A 129 23.93 30.13 -15.13
N ALA A 130 23.28 29.48 -16.09
CA ALA A 130 21.83 29.32 -16.10
C ALA A 130 21.33 28.43 -14.96
N ILE A 131 22.02 27.31 -14.70
CA ILE A 131 21.69 26.40 -13.58
C ILE A 131 21.77 27.16 -12.25
N ARG A 132 22.87 27.87 -11.97
CA ARG A 132 23.02 28.68 -10.74
C ARG A 132 21.95 29.75 -10.60
N LYS A 133 21.58 30.39 -11.72
CA LYS A 133 20.52 31.40 -11.75
C LYS A 133 19.17 30.80 -11.38
N GLU A 134 18.81 29.63 -11.90
CA GLU A 134 17.54 28.98 -11.57
C GLU A 134 17.55 28.38 -10.16
N MET A 135 18.69 27.89 -9.65
CA MET A 135 18.85 27.54 -8.22
C MET A 135 18.57 28.76 -7.31
N ALA A 136 19.15 29.92 -7.62
CA ALA A 136 18.92 31.15 -6.85
C ALA A 136 17.45 31.61 -6.91
N ARG A 137 16.81 31.52 -8.09
CA ARG A 137 15.38 31.83 -8.26
C ARG A 137 14.49 30.87 -7.47
N LEU A 138 14.81 29.58 -7.48
CA LEU A 138 14.09 28.57 -6.71
C LEU A 138 14.19 28.85 -5.20
N GLN A 139 15.39 29.20 -4.71
CA GLN A 139 15.59 29.64 -3.33
C GLN A 139 14.76 30.88 -2.99
N GLU A 140 14.71 31.87 -3.88
CA GLU A 140 13.88 33.07 -3.69
C GLU A 140 12.39 32.72 -3.62
N ARG A 141 11.90 31.83 -4.50
CA ARG A 141 10.50 31.38 -4.49
C ARG A 141 10.13 30.70 -3.18
N VAL A 142 10.97 29.78 -2.70
CA VAL A 142 10.78 29.10 -1.41
C VAL A 142 10.78 30.10 -0.25
N SER A 143 11.63 31.12 -0.28
CA SER A 143 11.69 32.14 0.77
C SER A 143 10.45 33.03 0.87
N LYS A 144 9.64 33.09 -0.19
CA LYS A 144 8.39 33.87 -0.25
C LYS A 144 7.16 33.09 0.18
N VAL A 145 7.31 31.80 0.48
CA VAL A 145 6.21 30.97 1.00
C VAL A 145 5.92 31.35 2.46
N ASP A 146 4.63 31.46 2.79
CA ASP A 146 4.19 31.83 4.13
C ASP A 146 4.70 30.86 5.20
N SER A 147 5.05 31.37 6.38
CA SER A 147 5.65 30.59 7.48
C SER A 147 4.74 29.48 8.06
N GLY A 148 3.47 29.43 7.67
CA GLY A 148 2.53 28.36 8.02
C GLY A 148 2.49 27.20 7.02
N GLN A 149 3.23 27.29 5.91
CA GLN A 149 3.31 26.27 4.87
C GLN A 149 4.74 25.72 4.76
N THR A 150 4.84 24.42 4.49
CA THR A 150 6.11 23.77 4.18
C THR A 150 6.11 23.41 2.70
N PRO A 151 6.76 24.20 1.83
CA PRO A 151 6.84 23.88 0.41
C PRO A 151 7.62 22.60 0.15
N VAL A 152 7.28 21.95 -0.96
CA VAL A 152 8.00 20.78 -1.46
C VAL A 152 8.83 21.17 -2.69
N VAL A 153 10.11 20.79 -2.67
CA VAL A 153 11.08 21.14 -3.71
C VAL A 153 11.64 19.87 -4.33
N VAL A 154 11.61 19.78 -5.66
CA VAL A 154 12.26 18.69 -6.39
C VAL A 154 13.40 19.24 -7.24
N PHE A 155 14.58 18.65 -7.13
CA PHE A 155 15.71 18.93 -8.00
C PHE A 155 16.10 17.63 -8.70
N HIS A 156 16.10 17.64 -10.03
CA HIS A 156 16.51 16.49 -10.83
C HIS A 156 17.61 16.89 -11.79
N PHE A 157 18.69 16.12 -11.81
CA PHE A 157 19.76 16.27 -12.79
C PHE A 157 19.99 14.93 -13.51
N SER A 158 20.03 14.99 -14.84
CA SER A 158 20.36 13.88 -15.72
C SER A 158 21.45 14.32 -16.70
N GLY A 159 22.63 13.69 -16.63
CA GLY A 159 23.79 14.12 -17.42
C GLY A 159 25.09 13.45 -16.96
N HIS A 160 26.22 14.01 -17.36
CA HIS A 160 27.52 13.58 -16.85
C HIS A 160 27.76 14.11 -15.44
N GLY A 161 28.18 13.22 -14.54
CA GLY A 161 28.92 13.60 -13.34
C GLY A 161 30.42 13.55 -13.61
N SER A 162 31.21 14.28 -12.84
CA SER A 162 32.67 14.23 -12.94
C SER A 162 33.30 14.57 -11.59
N GLN A 163 34.62 14.66 -11.61
CA GLN A 163 35.42 15.23 -10.52
C GLN A 163 36.23 16.41 -11.07
N VAL A 164 36.66 17.32 -10.20
CA VAL A 164 37.63 18.39 -10.49
C VAL A 164 38.62 18.50 -9.35
N LEU A 165 39.72 19.25 -9.53
CA LEU A 165 40.59 19.56 -8.39
C LEU A 165 39.80 20.39 -7.37
N ASP A 166 39.88 19.95 -6.12
CA ASP A 166 39.40 20.65 -4.93
C ASP A 166 40.05 22.04 -4.82
N GLN A 167 39.37 22.96 -4.14
CA GLN A 167 39.80 24.31 -3.84
C GLN A 167 41.21 24.36 -3.19
N PRO A 168 41.91 25.51 -3.31
CA PRO A 168 43.22 25.68 -2.71
C PRO A 168 43.19 25.55 -1.17
N SER A 169 44.27 25.01 -0.60
CA SER A 169 44.41 24.90 0.85
C SER A 169 44.22 26.24 1.57
N GLY A 170 43.26 26.29 2.48
CA GLY A 170 42.88 27.51 3.22
C GLY A 170 41.53 28.07 2.79
N ASP A 171 40.95 27.57 1.71
CA ASP A 171 39.54 27.75 1.38
C ASP A 171 38.66 26.97 2.38
N PRO A 172 37.54 27.54 2.87
CA PRO A 172 36.58 26.82 3.72
C PRO A 172 35.96 25.59 3.04
N ASP A 173 35.89 25.58 1.71
CA ASP A 173 35.35 24.49 0.90
C ASP A 173 36.45 23.47 0.54
N CYS A 174 37.70 23.63 1.01
CA CYS A 174 38.76 22.62 0.81
C CYS A 174 38.68 21.49 1.83
N ASP A 175 37.79 20.53 1.61
CA ASP A 175 37.43 19.51 2.59
C ASP A 175 37.47 18.05 2.13
N GLU A 176 37.88 17.77 0.88
CA GLU A 176 37.94 16.40 0.37
C GLU A 176 39.22 15.64 0.78
N GLU A 177 39.11 14.34 1.07
CA GLU A 177 40.27 13.53 1.50
C GLU A 177 41.21 13.19 0.34
N ASP A 178 40.65 13.00 -0.85
CA ASP A 178 41.39 12.54 -2.03
C ASP A 178 41.92 13.69 -2.91
N GLY A 179 41.53 14.94 -2.64
CA GLY A 179 41.94 16.09 -3.45
C GLY A 179 40.95 16.50 -4.53
N LEU A 180 39.77 15.90 -4.60
CA LEU A 180 38.87 16.02 -5.75
C LEU A 180 37.42 16.29 -5.34
N ASP A 181 36.83 17.37 -5.87
CA ASP A 181 35.40 17.63 -5.67
C ASP A 181 34.56 16.91 -6.72
N GLU A 182 33.43 16.34 -6.32
CA GLU A 182 32.39 15.89 -7.22
C GLU A 182 31.67 17.05 -7.90
N THR A 183 31.38 16.90 -9.19
CA THR A 183 30.71 17.92 -10.00
C THR A 183 29.59 17.37 -10.85
N LEU A 184 28.51 18.17 -11.01
CA LEU A 184 27.56 18.04 -12.11
C LEU A 184 28.12 18.81 -13.30
N VAL A 185 28.12 18.22 -14.50
CA VAL A 185 28.73 18.80 -15.71
C VAL A 185 27.65 19.53 -16.54
N PRO A 186 27.71 20.87 -16.66
CA PRO A 186 26.78 21.64 -17.49
C PRO A 186 27.17 21.62 -18.98
N TYR A 187 26.29 22.16 -19.82
CA TYR A 187 26.47 22.21 -21.27
C TYR A 187 27.78 22.88 -21.72
N ASP A 188 28.16 23.98 -21.07
CA ASP A 188 29.34 24.80 -21.38
C ASP A 188 30.61 24.35 -20.63
N ALA A 189 30.57 23.17 -19.98
CA ALA A 189 31.73 22.61 -19.31
C ALA A 189 32.86 22.27 -20.28
N ILE A 190 34.09 22.40 -19.79
CA ILE A 190 35.31 22.07 -20.54
C ILE A 190 35.98 20.81 -19.99
N GLN A 191 36.79 20.16 -20.82
CA GLN A 191 37.44 18.89 -20.49
C GLN A 191 38.31 18.98 -19.23
N GLN A 192 38.94 20.13 -18.99
CA GLN A 192 39.82 20.35 -17.84
C GLN A 192 39.05 20.52 -16.53
N GLY A 193 37.74 20.74 -16.59
CA GLY A 193 36.96 21.28 -15.47
C GLY A 193 37.22 22.76 -15.25
N GLY A 194 36.27 23.46 -14.65
CA GLY A 194 36.39 24.90 -14.39
C GLY A 194 35.25 25.45 -13.56
N ASP A 195 35.12 26.77 -13.55
CA ASP A 195 34.08 27.51 -12.81
C ASP A 195 32.66 27.22 -13.35
N GLN A 196 32.56 26.61 -14.54
CA GLN A 196 31.31 26.22 -15.18
C GLN A 196 30.66 25.06 -14.44
N ASP A 197 31.46 24.05 -14.06
CA ASP A 197 31.02 22.88 -13.31
C ASP A 197 30.30 23.27 -12.02
N ILE A 198 29.23 22.55 -11.67
CA ILE A 198 28.53 22.77 -10.40
C ILE A 198 29.14 21.81 -9.38
N ARG A 199 29.88 22.34 -8.42
CA ARG A 199 30.53 21.56 -7.34
C ARG A 199 29.50 21.10 -6.31
N ASP A 200 29.76 19.97 -5.67
CA ASP A 200 28.97 19.44 -4.57
C ASP A 200 28.83 20.46 -3.42
N ASP A 201 29.84 21.27 -3.12
CA ASP A 201 29.78 22.41 -2.20
C ASP A 201 28.62 23.36 -2.49
N GLU A 202 28.45 23.71 -3.77
CA GLU A 202 27.40 24.62 -4.22
C GLU A 202 26.03 23.98 -4.05
N ILE A 203 25.93 22.66 -4.29
CA ILE A 203 24.73 21.86 -4.08
C ILE A 203 24.39 21.79 -2.58
N TYR A 204 25.36 21.49 -1.72
CA TYR A 204 25.17 21.47 -0.26
C TYR A 204 24.71 22.83 0.27
N ARG A 205 25.35 23.92 -0.16
CA ARG A 205 24.93 25.28 0.22
C ARG A 205 23.53 25.61 -0.28
N PHE A 206 23.18 25.19 -1.49
CA PHE A 206 21.84 25.37 -2.03
C PHE A 206 20.79 24.63 -1.20
N VAL A 207 21.04 23.35 -0.89
CA VAL A 207 20.11 22.52 -0.11
C VAL A 207 19.98 23.02 1.32
N ASP A 208 21.08 23.40 1.97
CA ASP A 208 21.04 24.03 3.29
C ASP A 208 20.18 25.30 3.27
N ASN A 209 20.33 26.16 2.27
CA ASN A 209 19.53 27.37 2.15
C ASN A 209 18.02 27.11 1.93
N ILE A 210 17.66 26.03 1.25
CA ILE A 210 16.26 25.64 0.99
C ILE A 210 15.62 25.05 2.26
N CYS A 211 16.29 24.09 2.90
CA CYS A 211 15.73 23.32 4.01
C CYS A 211 16.03 23.89 5.40
N ARG A 212 16.81 24.98 5.51
CA ARG A 212 17.19 25.60 6.79
C ARG A 212 15.99 25.74 7.72
N ASP A 213 16.17 25.32 8.96
CA ASP A 213 15.15 25.37 10.03
C ASP A 213 13.83 24.64 9.70
N GLY A 214 13.88 23.63 8.82
CA GLY A 214 12.69 22.87 8.41
C GLY A 214 11.75 23.63 7.48
N ARG A 215 12.25 24.68 6.81
CA ARG A 215 11.45 25.56 5.94
C ARG A 215 10.81 24.81 4.77
N ALA A 216 11.50 23.83 4.19
CA ALA A 216 11.03 23.09 3.03
C ALA A 216 11.38 21.62 3.16
N LYS A 217 10.63 20.77 2.44
CA LYS A 217 11.04 19.40 2.16
C LYS A 217 11.66 19.36 0.77
N MET A 218 12.83 18.76 0.64
CA MET A 218 13.53 18.69 -0.64
C MET A 218 13.89 17.27 -1.01
N TRP A 219 13.52 16.88 -2.23
CA TRP A 219 13.98 15.64 -2.84
C TRP A 219 14.89 15.95 -4.02
N MET A 220 16.13 15.49 -3.92
CA MET A 220 17.13 15.62 -4.97
C MET A 220 17.35 14.26 -5.62
N VAL A 221 17.29 14.19 -6.95
CA VAL A 221 17.51 12.98 -7.73
C VAL A 221 18.64 13.24 -8.72
N LEU A 222 19.75 12.51 -8.56
CA LEU A 222 20.95 12.65 -9.38
C LEU A 222 21.17 11.39 -10.21
N ASP A 223 20.88 11.50 -11.50
CA ASP A 223 21.09 10.43 -12.49
C ASP A 223 22.41 10.66 -13.24
N CYS A 224 23.50 10.53 -12.47
CA CYS A 224 24.89 10.71 -12.90
C CYS A 224 25.85 9.94 -11.98
N CYS A 225 27.13 9.78 -12.39
CA CYS A 225 28.19 9.22 -11.56
C CYS A 225 29.46 10.08 -11.56
N HIS A 226 30.19 10.09 -10.44
CA HIS A 226 31.36 10.96 -10.24
C HIS A 226 32.70 10.18 -10.24
N SER A 227 32.83 9.11 -9.44
CA SER A 227 34.13 8.49 -9.12
C SER A 227 34.32 7.05 -9.65
N GLY A 228 33.27 6.34 -10.09
CA GLY A 228 33.35 4.91 -10.42
C GLY A 228 34.30 4.50 -11.56
N THR A 229 34.85 3.29 -11.45
CA THR A 229 35.74 2.67 -12.44
C THR A 229 35.23 1.28 -12.82
N GLY A 230 34.38 1.17 -13.84
CA GLY A 230 34.08 -0.13 -14.43
C GLY A 230 32.68 -0.30 -14.97
N ALA A 231 32.55 -0.22 -16.29
CA ALA A 231 31.53 -0.98 -17.02
C ALA A 231 32.24 -1.75 -18.14
N ARG A 232 32.33 -3.08 -18.01
CA ARG A 232 32.78 -3.91 -19.14
C ARG A 232 31.58 -4.12 -20.06
N GLY A 233 31.63 -3.56 -21.27
CA GLY A 233 30.64 -3.84 -22.33
C GLY A 233 29.49 -2.83 -22.45
N VAL A 234 29.56 -1.66 -21.80
CA VAL A 234 28.62 -0.54 -21.99
C VAL A 234 29.29 0.55 -22.84
N THR A 235 28.57 1.12 -23.81
CA THR A 235 29.11 2.11 -24.76
C THR A 235 28.99 3.56 -24.31
N LYS A 236 27.99 3.89 -23.49
CA LYS A 236 27.77 5.25 -22.94
C LYS A 236 27.48 5.18 -21.44
N VAL A 237 28.27 5.91 -20.66
CA VAL A 237 28.21 5.96 -19.20
C VAL A 237 28.02 7.41 -18.79
N ARG A 238 27.22 7.66 -17.75
CA ARG A 238 26.87 9.00 -17.25
C ARG A 238 27.96 9.62 -16.37
N LYS A 239 29.19 9.54 -16.87
CA LYS A 239 30.40 10.07 -16.23
C LYS A 239 31.33 10.69 -17.29
N LEU A 240 31.82 11.89 -17.01
CA LEU A 240 32.93 12.51 -17.73
C LEU A 240 34.23 12.18 -17.00
N GLN A 241 35.14 11.48 -17.67
CA GLN A 241 36.44 11.16 -17.09
C GLN A 241 37.45 12.29 -17.36
N ARG A 242 38.04 12.82 -16.29
CA ARG A 242 39.12 13.81 -16.33
C ARG A 242 40.42 13.20 -15.82
N ASP A 243 41.53 13.46 -16.49
CA ASP A 243 42.87 12.98 -16.08
C ASP A 243 43.43 13.87 -14.94
N LEU A 244 42.81 13.77 -13.77
CA LEU A 244 43.16 14.58 -12.61
C LEU A 244 44.34 13.99 -11.84
N ARG A 245 45.22 14.86 -11.35
CA ARG A 245 46.37 14.51 -10.51
C ARG A 245 46.39 15.46 -9.30
N PRO A 246 45.70 15.13 -8.20
CA PRO A 246 45.76 15.95 -7.01
C PRO A 246 47.21 15.96 -6.48
N GLU A 247 47.69 17.12 -6.05
CA GLU A 247 49.02 17.18 -5.44
C GLU A 247 49.02 16.42 -4.11
N PRO A 248 50.00 15.55 -3.84
CA PRO A 248 50.08 14.84 -2.57
C PRO A 248 50.28 15.83 -1.43
N THR A 249 49.24 16.10 -0.66
CA THR A 249 49.31 17.03 0.47
C THR A 249 49.93 16.33 1.69
N THR A 250 50.91 16.97 2.32
CA THR A 250 51.57 16.46 3.55
C THR A 250 50.88 16.94 4.83
N LYS A 251 49.88 17.81 4.71
CA LYS A 251 49.10 18.35 5.82
C LYS A 251 47.74 17.65 5.85
N LYS A 252 47.35 17.10 6.99
CA LYS A 252 45.99 16.57 7.19
C LYS A 252 44.98 17.69 6.92
N ARG A 253 44.17 17.54 5.87
CA ARG A 253 43.01 18.39 5.62
C ARG A 253 42.03 18.23 6.78
N ARG A 254 41.34 19.31 7.15
CA ARG A 254 40.38 19.28 8.24
C ARG A 254 39.02 18.92 7.64
N VAL A 255 38.81 17.63 7.42
CA VAL A 255 37.55 17.10 6.89
C VAL A 255 36.46 17.31 7.93
N GLN A 256 35.46 18.10 7.61
CA GLN A 256 34.25 18.20 8.40
C GLN A 256 33.15 17.52 7.58
N ALA A 257 32.69 16.35 8.02
CA ALA A 257 31.64 15.64 7.32
C ALA A 257 30.40 16.54 7.16
N LYS A 258 30.16 16.99 5.92
CA LYS A 258 28.95 17.73 5.55
C LYS A 258 27.76 16.80 5.78
N ARG A 259 26.75 17.29 6.49
CA ARG A 259 25.49 16.57 6.71
C ARG A 259 24.39 17.37 6.05
N LEU A 260 23.49 16.66 5.37
CA LEU A 260 22.29 17.28 4.83
C LEU A 260 21.43 17.86 5.98
N PRO A 261 20.71 18.95 5.73
CA PRO A 261 19.73 19.48 6.69
C PRO A 261 18.51 18.54 6.81
N ALA A 262 17.82 18.60 7.96
CA ALA A 262 16.56 17.87 8.15
C ALA A 262 15.55 18.24 7.06
N GLY A 263 14.83 17.26 6.51
CA GLY A 263 13.88 17.45 5.41
C GLY A 263 14.48 17.38 4.00
N ALA A 264 15.80 17.21 3.86
CA ALA A 264 16.45 16.91 2.58
C ALA A 264 16.73 15.41 2.44
N VAL A 265 16.37 14.85 1.28
CA VAL A 265 16.69 13.47 0.86
C VAL A 265 17.30 13.49 -0.53
N PHE A 266 18.47 12.86 -0.68
CA PHE A 266 19.18 12.69 -1.94
C PHE A 266 19.06 11.25 -2.40
N LEU A 267 18.71 11.04 -3.66
CA LEU A 267 18.74 9.75 -4.33
C LEU A 267 19.74 9.81 -5.50
N SER A 268 20.86 9.13 -5.34
CA SER A 268 21.93 9.07 -6.35
C SER A 268 21.94 7.71 -7.06
N ALA A 269 22.34 7.68 -8.32
CA ALA A 269 22.21 6.50 -9.17
C ALA A 269 23.11 5.32 -8.80
N CYS A 270 24.30 5.59 -8.27
CA CYS A 270 25.37 4.61 -8.11
C CYS A 270 26.23 4.91 -6.87
N ARG A 271 26.88 3.89 -6.29
CA ARG A 271 27.94 4.09 -5.29
C ARG A 271 29.21 4.67 -5.92
N SER A 272 30.11 5.23 -5.11
CA SER A 272 31.37 5.87 -5.57
C SER A 272 32.25 4.99 -6.48
N MET A 273 32.15 3.66 -6.38
CA MET A 273 32.93 2.73 -7.22
C MET A 273 32.15 2.15 -8.41
N GLU A 274 30.87 2.47 -8.53
CA GLU A 274 29.96 1.97 -9.56
C GLU A 274 29.72 3.03 -10.65
N VAL A 275 29.15 2.61 -11.77
CA VAL A 275 28.85 3.51 -12.89
C VAL A 275 27.40 3.32 -13.36
N GLU A 276 26.82 4.42 -13.83
CA GLU A 276 25.45 4.49 -14.31
C GLU A 276 25.46 4.45 -15.84
N PRO A 277 24.92 3.38 -16.46
CA PRO A 277 24.85 3.26 -17.91
C PRO A 277 23.64 4.00 -18.49
N GLU A 278 23.69 4.36 -19.77
CA GLU A 278 22.45 4.62 -20.50
C GLU A 278 21.66 3.33 -20.71
N TYR A 279 20.35 3.41 -20.50
CA TYR A 279 19.40 2.32 -20.62
C TYR A 279 18.47 2.54 -21.80
N HIS A 280 18.35 1.54 -22.68
CA HIS A 280 17.41 1.57 -23.79
C HIS A 280 16.14 0.81 -23.44
N ASP A 281 15.01 1.52 -23.44
CA ASP A 281 13.67 0.94 -23.38
C ASP A 281 13.03 0.98 -24.77
N GLY A 282 13.08 -0.16 -25.47
CA GLY A 282 12.77 -0.21 -26.89
C GLY A 282 13.77 0.63 -27.69
N ASP A 283 13.25 1.60 -28.45
CA ASP A 283 14.07 2.50 -29.27
C ASP A 283 14.42 3.81 -28.53
N LYS A 284 13.97 4.01 -27.28
CA LYS A 284 14.20 5.23 -26.52
C LYS A 284 15.30 5.06 -25.45
N PRO A 285 16.34 5.91 -25.45
CA PRO A 285 17.36 5.94 -24.41
C PRO A 285 16.89 6.73 -23.17
N TYR A 286 17.36 6.32 -21.99
CA TYR A 286 17.10 6.93 -20.68
C TYR A 286 18.31 6.73 -19.76
N GLY A 287 18.30 7.42 -18.62
CA GLY A 287 19.06 7.04 -17.44
C GLY A 287 18.42 5.83 -16.76
N LEU A 288 19.25 4.93 -16.24
CA LEU A 288 18.74 3.71 -15.63
C LEU A 288 17.95 4.07 -14.35
N LEU A 289 18.47 4.96 -13.50
CA LEU A 289 17.80 5.44 -12.30
C LEU A 289 16.47 6.10 -12.63
N THR A 290 16.47 7.14 -13.47
CA THR A 290 15.26 7.91 -13.74
C THR A 290 14.19 7.03 -14.38
N ARG A 291 14.56 6.18 -15.35
CA ARG A 291 13.59 5.31 -16.02
C ARG A 291 12.91 4.35 -15.06
N PHE A 292 13.66 3.73 -14.15
CA PHE A 292 13.10 2.77 -13.19
C PHE A 292 12.44 3.45 -11.99
N LEU A 293 12.92 4.61 -11.56
CA LEU A 293 12.27 5.47 -10.56
C LEU A 293 10.85 5.84 -11.02
N VAL A 294 10.74 6.40 -12.23
CA VAL A 294 9.44 6.78 -12.81
C VAL A 294 8.57 5.54 -13.04
N GLU A 295 9.16 4.39 -13.40
CA GLU A 295 8.41 3.14 -13.53
C GLU A 295 7.76 2.70 -12.24
N VAL A 296 8.57 2.62 -11.17
CA VAL A 296 8.13 2.17 -9.85
C VAL A 296 7.04 3.09 -9.37
N LEU A 297 7.27 4.41 -9.40
CA LEU A 297 6.27 5.38 -8.97
C LEU A 297 5.00 5.31 -9.80
N ASN A 298 5.08 5.13 -11.12
CA ASN A 298 3.88 5.03 -11.97
C ASN A 298 3.11 3.71 -11.81
N GLN A 299 3.78 2.63 -11.41
CA GLN A 299 3.16 1.34 -11.17
C GLN A 299 2.66 1.18 -9.74
N GLU A 300 3.17 1.97 -8.80
CA GLU A 300 2.70 2.00 -7.43
C GLU A 300 1.35 2.72 -7.38
N SER A 301 0.31 2.00 -6.98
CA SER A 301 -1.04 2.56 -6.78
C SER A 301 -1.03 3.49 -5.58
N ALA A 302 -0.35 3.09 -4.49
CA ALA A 302 -0.31 3.79 -3.21
C ALA A 302 0.94 4.67 -3.02
N VAL A 303 1.27 5.55 -3.98
CA VAL A 303 2.46 6.43 -3.88
C VAL A 303 2.41 7.31 -2.64
N SER A 304 1.22 7.64 -2.14
CA SER A 304 1.05 8.38 -0.90
C SER A 304 1.64 7.66 0.32
N ASN A 305 1.82 6.35 0.24
CA ASN A 305 2.31 5.47 1.31
C ASN A 305 3.74 4.96 1.06
N LEU A 306 4.33 5.25 -0.11
CA LEU A 306 5.67 4.79 -0.45
C LEU A 306 6.73 5.69 0.20
N SER A 307 7.58 5.10 1.04
CA SER A 307 8.71 5.80 1.64
C SER A 307 9.92 5.84 0.71
N TYR A 308 10.87 6.75 0.98
CA TYR A 308 12.11 6.83 0.21
C TYR A 308 12.92 5.53 0.25
N ASP A 309 12.98 4.86 1.41
CA ASP A 309 13.66 3.57 1.55
C ASP A 309 13.00 2.47 0.71
N LEU A 310 11.67 2.36 0.77
CA LEU A 310 10.92 1.37 -0.01
C LEU A 310 11.01 1.64 -1.51
N LEU A 311 11.00 2.90 -1.92
CA LEU A 311 11.22 3.28 -3.31
C LEU A 311 12.59 2.81 -3.81
N ARG A 312 13.66 3.04 -3.04
CA ARG A 312 15.00 2.58 -3.41
C ARG A 312 15.02 1.06 -3.53
N GLU A 313 14.44 0.34 -2.58
CA GLU A 313 14.37 -1.13 -2.63
C GLU A 313 13.58 -1.63 -3.84
N ALA A 314 12.45 -0.99 -4.16
CA ALA A 314 11.66 -1.31 -5.33
C ALA A 314 12.44 -1.08 -6.64
N ILE A 315 13.20 0.02 -6.74
CA ILE A 315 14.09 0.28 -7.89
C ILE A 315 15.17 -0.81 -8.00
N VAL A 316 15.85 -1.14 -6.91
CA VAL A 316 16.89 -2.19 -6.89
C VAL A 316 16.31 -3.56 -7.27
N ALA A 317 15.14 -3.91 -6.73
CA ALA A 317 14.43 -5.12 -7.11
C ALA A 317 14.07 -5.13 -8.60
N ARG A 318 13.68 -3.97 -9.13
CA ARG A 318 13.33 -3.81 -10.55
C ARG A 318 14.56 -3.92 -11.47
N TYR A 319 15.70 -3.36 -11.08
CA TYR A 319 16.98 -3.58 -11.75
C TYR A 319 17.31 -5.08 -11.84
N ARG A 320 17.29 -5.77 -10.71
CA ARG A 320 17.62 -7.21 -10.61
C ARG A 320 16.63 -8.12 -11.34
N SER A 321 15.41 -7.66 -11.58
CA SER A 321 14.37 -8.42 -12.29
C SER A 321 14.32 -8.13 -13.79
N SER A 322 14.93 -7.04 -14.25
CA SER A 322 15.00 -6.70 -15.66
C SER A 322 16.15 -7.44 -16.34
N GLY A 323 15.83 -8.40 -17.21
CA GLY A 323 16.83 -9.13 -17.99
C GLY A 323 17.62 -8.26 -18.99
N SER A 324 17.22 -6.99 -19.16
CA SER A 324 17.92 -6.00 -19.98
C SER A 324 19.01 -5.25 -19.21
N VAL A 325 19.11 -5.42 -17.89
CA VAL A 325 20.11 -4.78 -17.04
C VAL A 325 21.24 -5.78 -16.75
N ALA A 326 22.35 -5.64 -17.46
CA ALA A 326 23.47 -6.58 -17.36
C ALA A 326 24.30 -6.40 -16.07
N GLN A 327 24.45 -5.16 -15.61
CA GLN A 327 25.10 -4.80 -14.34
C GLN A 327 24.29 -3.68 -13.70
N ALA A 328 23.55 -4.03 -12.65
CA ALA A 328 22.72 -3.08 -11.92
C ALA A 328 23.61 -2.29 -10.93
N PRO A 329 23.74 -0.96 -11.07
CA PRO A 329 24.31 -0.14 -10.02
C PRO A 329 23.39 -0.13 -8.79
N THR A 330 23.93 0.27 -7.65
CA THR A 330 23.19 0.38 -6.40
C THR A 330 22.87 1.84 -6.14
N PRO A 331 21.60 2.28 -6.32
CA PRO A 331 21.20 3.62 -5.92
C PRO A 331 21.43 3.83 -4.43
N THR A 332 21.86 5.03 -4.05
CA THR A 332 22.15 5.39 -2.66
C THR A 332 21.20 6.50 -2.19
N LEU A 333 20.88 6.44 -0.90
CA LEU A 333 20.11 7.48 -0.23
C LEU A 333 21.00 8.19 0.79
N GLU A 334 21.02 9.52 0.72
CA GLU A 334 21.58 10.38 1.75
C GLU A 334 20.47 11.27 2.33
N TYR A 335 20.59 11.60 3.60
CA TYR A 335 19.51 12.27 4.35
C TYR A 335 20.06 13.07 5.51
N GLY A 336 19.34 14.14 5.89
CA GLY A 336 19.71 14.94 7.07
C GLY A 336 19.18 14.40 8.40
N ASP A 337 18.03 13.73 8.37
CA ASP A 337 17.43 13.06 9.53
C ASP A 337 17.00 11.64 9.10
N PRO A 338 17.42 10.57 9.80
CA PRO A 338 16.99 9.19 9.52
C PRO A 338 15.48 9.02 9.41
N ASN A 339 14.69 9.82 10.12
CA ASN A 339 13.23 9.74 10.02
C ASN A 339 12.72 10.16 8.63
N SER A 340 13.45 11.03 7.92
CA SER A 340 13.07 11.51 6.57
C SER A 340 12.99 10.38 5.56
N LEU A 341 13.79 9.32 5.73
CA LEU A 341 13.75 8.15 4.84
C LEU A 341 12.48 7.31 4.97
N LYS A 342 11.86 7.37 6.17
CA LYS A 342 10.61 6.69 6.50
C LYS A 342 9.39 7.56 6.19
N GLU A 343 9.60 8.82 5.82
CA GLU A 343 8.53 9.68 5.34
C GLU A 343 8.14 9.34 3.90
N THR A 344 6.93 9.75 3.53
CA THR A 344 6.38 9.58 2.19
C THR A 344 7.09 10.48 1.19
N ILE A 345 7.25 9.98 -0.03
CA ILE A 345 7.94 10.73 -1.09
C ILE A 345 7.13 11.98 -1.41
N ILE A 346 7.78 13.15 -1.40
CA ILE A 346 7.15 14.44 -1.74
C ILE A 346 5.78 14.54 -1.06
N ASP A 347 5.74 14.35 0.25
CA ASP A 347 4.58 14.55 1.12
C ASP A 347 3.34 13.67 0.93
N GLY A 348 3.42 12.62 0.13
CA GLY A 348 2.37 11.61 0.02
C GLY A 348 1.04 12.20 -0.43
N VAL A 349 1.06 13.02 -1.48
CA VAL A 349 -0.15 13.59 -2.09
C VAL A 349 -1.12 12.44 -2.32
N GLY A 350 -2.31 12.50 -1.71
CA GLY A 350 -3.38 11.49 -1.74
C GLY A 350 -4.02 11.29 -3.13
N LEU A 351 -3.16 11.17 -4.14
CA LEU A 351 -3.40 10.88 -5.55
C LEU A 351 -3.00 9.42 -5.82
N ASP A 352 -3.36 8.54 -4.88
CA ASP A 352 -3.20 7.11 -5.09
C ASP A 352 -4.05 6.72 -6.29
N ARG A 353 -3.40 6.10 -7.28
CA ARG A 353 -4.07 5.63 -8.48
C ARG A 353 -4.66 4.26 -8.18
N PRO A 354 -5.92 3.98 -8.51
CA PRO A 354 -6.45 2.63 -8.39
C PRO A 354 -5.60 1.64 -9.21
N SER A 355 -5.54 0.38 -8.77
CA SER A 355 -4.79 -0.66 -9.46
C SER A 355 -5.32 -0.88 -10.89
N ILE A 356 -4.41 -1.13 -11.84
CA ILE A 356 -4.76 -1.53 -13.21
C ILE A 356 -4.58 -3.04 -13.38
N TRP A 357 -5.61 -3.70 -13.88
CA TRP A 357 -5.64 -5.14 -14.09
C TRP A 357 -5.71 -5.52 -15.57
N PRO A 358 -4.82 -6.39 -16.07
CA PRO A 358 -4.94 -6.88 -17.43
C PRO A 358 -6.21 -7.70 -17.64
N VAL A 359 -6.85 -7.52 -18.79
CA VAL A 359 -8.07 -8.24 -19.18
C VAL A 359 -7.85 -8.90 -20.55
N GLN A 360 -8.29 -10.15 -20.69
CA GLN A 360 -8.15 -10.94 -21.90
C GLN A 360 -9.51 -11.48 -22.39
N SER A 361 -9.63 -11.68 -23.70
CA SER A 361 -10.81 -12.32 -24.30
C SER A 361 -10.90 -13.80 -23.92
N ILE A 362 -12.11 -14.29 -23.61
CA ILE A 362 -12.37 -15.73 -23.51
C ILE A 362 -12.71 -16.28 -24.91
N PRO A 363 -12.04 -17.34 -25.41
CA PRO A 363 -12.31 -17.87 -26.74
C PRO A 363 -13.77 -18.32 -26.92
N GLY A 364 -14.47 -17.71 -27.87
CA GLY A 364 -15.87 -18.04 -28.18
C GLY A 364 -16.92 -17.29 -27.36
N ASP A 365 -16.50 -16.50 -26.36
CA ASP A 365 -17.36 -15.62 -25.58
C ASP A 365 -17.00 -14.15 -25.86
N ARG A 366 -18.02 -13.33 -26.12
CA ARG A 366 -17.88 -11.88 -26.40
C ARG A 366 -18.54 -11.01 -25.34
N GLU A 367 -19.18 -11.63 -24.36
CA GLU A 367 -19.86 -10.99 -23.24
C GLU A 367 -19.08 -11.23 -21.93
N GLN A 368 -18.18 -12.21 -21.90
CA GLN A 368 -17.27 -12.46 -20.78
C GLN A 368 -15.80 -12.25 -21.13
N VAL A 369 -15.03 -11.87 -20.11
CA VAL A 369 -13.58 -11.71 -20.15
C VAL A 369 -12.93 -12.35 -18.94
N LEU A 370 -11.64 -12.68 -19.09
CA LEU A 370 -10.79 -13.09 -17.99
C LEU A 370 -9.95 -11.90 -17.53
N MET A 371 -10.13 -11.46 -16.30
CA MET A 371 -9.27 -10.48 -15.65
C MET A 371 -8.16 -11.20 -14.90
N THR A 372 -6.91 -10.76 -15.08
CA THR A 372 -5.74 -11.30 -14.36
C THR A 372 -5.63 -10.69 -12.96
N ALA A 373 -6.72 -10.75 -12.21
CA ALA A 373 -6.86 -10.38 -10.82
C ALA A 373 -8.01 -11.18 -10.20
N GLY A 374 -7.85 -11.70 -9.00
CA GLY A 374 -8.79 -12.61 -8.33
C GLY A 374 -8.78 -12.42 -6.81
N MET A 375 -9.25 -13.41 -6.04
CA MET A 375 -9.34 -13.29 -4.56
C MET A 375 -8.01 -12.95 -3.86
N LEU A 376 -6.87 -13.44 -4.35
CA LEU A 376 -5.54 -13.09 -3.80
C LEU A 376 -5.18 -11.61 -4.04
N HIS A 377 -5.84 -10.98 -5.00
CA HIS A 377 -5.72 -9.56 -5.32
C HIS A 377 -6.83 -8.72 -4.64
N GLY A 378 -7.61 -9.34 -3.75
CA GLY A 378 -8.76 -8.73 -3.11
C GLY A 378 -9.99 -8.63 -4.01
N VAL A 379 -9.97 -9.15 -5.25
CA VAL A 379 -11.11 -9.08 -6.17
C VAL A 379 -12.19 -10.06 -5.72
N THR A 380 -13.42 -9.56 -5.66
CA THR A 380 -14.60 -10.28 -5.18
C THR A 380 -15.75 -10.14 -6.17
N ALA A 381 -16.69 -11.09 -6.12
CA ALA A 381 -17.87 -11.06 -6.99
C ALA A 381 -18.73 -9.83 -6.69
N GLY A 382 -19.19 -9.16 -7.75
CA GLY A 382 -19.95 -7.90 -7.67
C GLY A 382 -19.11 -6.64 -7.87
N SER A 383 -17.77 -6.71 -7.72
CA SER A 383 -16.90 -5.56 -7.99
C SER A 383 -16.98 -5.13 -9.46
N LEU A 384 -16.94 -3.82 -9.71
CA LEU A 384 -17.09 -3.21 -11.02
C LEU A 384 -15.79 -2.54 -11.45
N PHE A 385 -15.38 -2.86 -12.67
CA PHE A 385 -14.19 -2.30 -13.28
C PHE A 385 -14.54 -1.66 -14.62
N GLU A 386 -13.77 -0.65 -15.00
CA GLU A 386 -13.86 0.02 -16.28
C GLU A 386 -12.70 -0.36 -17.18
N LEU A 387 -12.98 -0.60 -18.46
CA LEU A 387 -12.03 -1.10 -19.45
C LEU A 387 -11.43 0.01 -20.33
N TYR A 388 -10.13 -0.05 -20.54
CA TYR A 388 -9.35 0.84 -21.39
C TYR A 388 -8.45 0.04 -22.34
N GLU A 389 -8.15 0.61 -23.52
CA GLU A 389 -7.27 -0.03 -24.50
C GLU A 389 -5.80 -0.06 -24.01
N SER A 390 -5.39 0.98 -23.29
CA SER A 390 -4.06 1.11 -22.71
C SER A 390 -4.10 1.76 -21.32
N PRO A 391 -3.07 1.57 -20.48
CA PRO A 391 -2.96 2.29 -19.21
C PRO A 391 -2.89 3.82 -19.39
N ASP A 392 -2.31 4.28 -20.51
CA ASP A 392 -2.15 5.72 -20.80
C ASP A 392 -3.48 6.39 -21.18
N SER A 393 -4.46 5.62 -21.68
CA SER A 393 -5.82 6.10 -21.98
C SER A 393 -6.74 6.14 -20.76
N ALA A 394 -6.28 5.67 -19.60
CA ALA A 394 -7.08 5.63 -18.38
C ALA A 394 -7.43 7.03 -17.87
N GLN A 395 -8.71 7.26 -17.60
CA GLN A 395 -9.17 8.47 -16.90
C GLN A 395 -9.18 8.21 -15.40
N TRP A 396 -8.13 8.63 -14.70
CA TRP A 396 -7.95 8.30 -13.28
C TRP A 396 -9.04 8.88 -12.36
N ASP A 397 -9.48 10.12 -12.62
CA ASP A 397 -10.45 10.85 -11.79
C ASP A 397 -11.92 10.62 -12.18
N ALA A 398 -12.21 9.65 -13.03
CA ALA A 398 -13.58 9.43 -13.51
C ALA A 398 -14.48 8.86 -12.41
N THR A 399 -15.62 9.51 -12.16
CA THR A 399 -16.63 9.01 -11.22
C THR A 399 -17.38 7.82 -11.79
N PRO A 400 -17.80 6.83 -10.98
CA PRO A 400 -18.44 5.60 -11.48
C PRO A 400 -19.71 5.80 -12.30
N ASN A 401 -20.41 6.92 -12.10
CA ASN A 401 -21.70 7.23 -12.72
C ASN A 401 -21.61 8.30 -13.83
N ALA A 402 -20.42 8.67 -14.29
CA ALA A 402 -20.26 9.67 -15.32
C ALA A 402 -20.84 9.15 -16.66
N SER A 403 -21.63 10.00 -17.32
CA SER A 403 -22.37 9.67 -18.56
C SER A 403 -21.48 9.47 -19.79
N SER A 404 -20.18 9.81 -19.69
CA SER A 404 -19.18 9.60 -20.74
C SER A 404 -17.76 9.64 -20.14
N ASN A 405 -17.08 8.50 -20.08
CA ASN A 405 -15.69 8.39 -19.63
C ASN A 405 -14.70 8.33 -20.80
N GLY A 406 -14.88 9.18 -21.81
CA GLY A 406 -13.99 9.27 -22.97
C GLY A 406 -13.78 7.94 -23.71
N ASP A 407 -12.51 7.52 -23.81
CA ASP A 407 -12.00 6.36 -24.58
C ASP A 407 -12.25 4.97 -23.91
N SER A 408 -13.16 4.90 -22.95
CA SER A 408 -13.56 3.65 -22.29
C SER A 408 -14.16 2.65 -23.29
N ILE A 409 -13.66 1.41 -23.26
CA ILE A 409 -14.18 0.30 -24.08
C ILE A 409 -15.56 -0.15 -23.55
N GLY A 410 -15.79 0.02 -22.25
CA GLY A 410 -16.95 -0.48 -21.54
C GLY A 410 -16.61 -0.84 -20.09
N TRP A 411 -17.53 -1.54 -19.44
CA TRP A 411 -17.41 -1.93 -18.05
C TRP A 411 -17.42 -3.45 -17.92
N ILE A 412 -16.87 -3.97 -16.82
CA ILE A 412 -16.96 -5.37 -16.44
C ILE A 412 -17.40 -5.50 -14.99
N GLU A 413 -18.22 -6.50 -14.72
CA GLU A 413 -18.66 -6.90 -13.39
C GLU A 413 -18.10 -8.28 -13.09
N VAL A 414 -17.45 -8.44 -11.93
CA VAL A 414 -16.87 -9.72 -11.52
C VAL A 414 -17.99 -10.70 -11.18
N GLU A 415 -18.06 -11.82 -11.90
CA GLU A 415 -19.03 -12.89 -11.61
C GLU A 415 -18.45 -13.91 -10.64
N THR A 416 -17.20 -14.31 -10.89
CA THR A 416 -16.45 -15.24 -10.05
C THR A 416 -15.01 -14.76 -9.95
N ALA A 417 -14.42 -14.89 -8.75
CA ALA A 417 -13.02 -14.61 -8.51
C ALA A 417 -12.39 -15.82 -7.81
N GLU A 418 -11.26 -16.29 -8.33
CA GLU A 418 -10.54 -17.45 -7.80
C GLU A 418 -9.04 -17.17 -7.84
N GLY A 419 -8.42 -17.18 -6.66
CA GLY A 419 -7.00 -16.87 -6.45
C GLY A 419 -6.47 -15.73 -7.30
N GLY A 420 -5.75 -16.05 -8.38
CA GLY A 420 -5.09 -15.07 -9.24
C GLY A 420 -5.95 -14.43 -10.34
N SER A 421 -7.17 -14.90 -10.58
CA SER A 421 -7.98 -14.49 -11.74
C SER A 421 -9.48 -14.35 -11.42
N ALA A 422 -10.19 -13.65 -12.30
CA ALA A 422 -11.63 -13.45 -12.20
C ALA A 422 -12.31 -13.53 -13.57
N THR A 423 -13.44 -14.21 -13.62
CA THR A 423 -14.33 -14.17 -14.79
C THR A 423 -15.29 -13.01 -14.62
N CYS A 424 -15.31 -12.12 -15.60
CA CYS A 424 -16.09 -10.89 -15.53
C CYS A 424 -17.01 -10.76 -16.74
N ARG A 425 -18.20 -10.20 -16.54
CA ARG A 425 -19.19 -9.94 -17.58
C ARG A 425 -19.14 -8.50 -18.03
N ALA A 426 -19.04 -8.28 -19.34
CA ALA A 426 -19.00 -6.97 -19.95
C ALA A 426 -20.39 -6.31 -20.02
N PHE A 427 -20.45 -5.04 -19.66
CA PHE A 427 -21.65 -4.22 -19.73
C PHE A 427 -21.31 -2.76 -20.07
N GLN A 428 -22.33 -1.95 -20.31
CA GLN A 428 -22.23 -0.51 -20.48
C GLN A 428 -23.37 0.18 -19.74
N TRP A 429 -23.13 1.41 -19.32
CA TRP A 429 -24.16 2.27 -18.72
C TRP A 429 -24.97 2.97 -19.82
N GLN A 430 -26.29 2.78 -19.81
CA GLN A 430 -27.24 3.55 -20.62
C GLN A 430 -28.31 4.11 -19.70
N ASP A 431 -28.44 5.44 -19.62
CA ASP A 431 -29.43 6.11 -18.75
C ASP A 431 -29.43 5.59 -17.29
N GLN A 432 -28.24 5.41 -16.71
CA GLN A 432 -28.00 4.83 -15.37
C GLN A 432 -28.45 3.35 -15.21
N GLN A 433 -28.70 2.64 -16.30
CA GLN A 433 -28.99 1.20 -16.29
C GLN A 433 -27.81 0.40 -16.87
N LYS A 434 -27.51 -0.73 -16.24
CA LYS A 434 -26.55 -1.72 -16.77
C LYS A 434 -27.18 -2.43 -17.96
N THR A 435 -26.57 -2.30 -19.14
CA THR A 435 -26.97 -3.05 -20.35
C THR A 435 -25.82 -3.96 -20.80
N PRO A 436 -26.08 -5.22 -21.19
CA PRO A 436 -25.03 -6.12 -21.64
C PRO A 436 -24.24 -5.55 -22.82
N LEU A 437 -22.92 -5.70 -22.79
CA LEU A 437 -22.01 -5.23 -23.84
C LEU A 437 -21.38 -6.42 -24.55
N ARG A 438 -21.48 -6.43 -25.88
CA ARG A 438 -20.70 -7.35 -26.72
C ARG A 438 -19.41 -6.69 -27.15
N LEU A 439 -18.29 -7.24 -26.70
CA LEU A 439 -16.97 -6.74 -27.03
C LEU A 439 -16.68 -6.84 -28.54
N PRO A 440 -15.85 -5.93 -29.10
CA PRO A 440 -15.46 -5.96 -30.51
C PRO A 440 -14.94 -7.32 -30.97
N THR A 441 -15.16 -7.68 -32.24
CA THR A 441 -14.74 -8.99 -32.79
C THR A 441 -13.22 -9.21 -32.78
N ASP A 442 -12.47 -8.12 -32.81
CA ASP A 442 -11.02 -8.04 -32.77
C ASP A 442 -10.48 -7.77 -31.35
N PHE A 443 -11.34 -7.74 -30.33
CA PHE A 443 -10.92 -7.62 -28.94
C PHE A 443 -9.97 -8.78 -28.59
N ARG A 444 -8.84 -8.42 -27.95
CA ARG A 444 -7.80 -9.37 -27.53
C ARG A 444 -7.36 -9.11 -26.10
N LYS A 445 -7.15 -7.84 -25.77
CA LYS A 445 -6.67 -7.39 -24.47
C LYS A 445 -7.22 -6.01 -24.14
N ALA A 446 -7.34 -5.72 -22.86
CA ALA A 446 -7.64 -4.41 -22.30
C ALA A 446 -7.03 -4.30 -20.89
N PHE A 447 -7.26 -3.16 -20.25
CA PHE A 447 -6.84 -2.85 -18.90
C PHE A 447 -8.05 -2.38 -18.10
N ALA A 448 -8.28 -2.99 -16.94
CA ALA A 448 -9.39 -2.74 -16.04
C ALA A 448 -8.95 -1.87 -14.86
N ILE A 449 -9.73 -0.85 -14.55
CA ILE A 449 -9.57 0.00 -13.36
C ILE A 449 -10.76 -0.23 -12.45
N GLU A 450 -10.52 -0.52 -11.18
CA GLU A 450 -11.62 -0.66 -10.22
C GLU A 450 -12.31 0.69 -10.01
N ARG A 451 -13.63 0.67 -10.08
CA ARG A 451 -14.49 1.84 -9.85
C ARG A 451 -15.43 1.65 -8.69
N HIS A 452 -15.73 0.40 -8.36
CA HIS A 452 -16.53 0.03 -7.22
C HIS A 452 -16.10 -1.35 -6.76
N HIS A 453 -15.83 -1.49 -5.47
CA HIS A 453 -15.48 -2.77 -4.88
C HIS A 453 -16.64 -3.30 -4.02
N GLU A 454 -16.90 -4.59 -4.07
CA GLU A 454 -17.96 -5.27 -3.33
C GLU A 454 -17.38 -6.46 -2.55
N HIS A 455 -17.30 -6.38 -1.23
CA HIS A 455 -16.65 -7.42 -0.42
C HIS A 455 -17.44 -8.73 -0.31
N GLY A 456 -18.75 -8.74 -0.55
CA GLY A 456 -19.56 -9.97 -0.52
C GLY A 456 -19.39 -10.78 0.78
N ASP A 457 -18.97 -12.05 0.66
CA ASP A 457 -18.74 -12.95 1.80
C ASP A 457 -17.56 -12.53 2.70
N ALA A 458 -16.62 -11.75 2.17
CA ALA A 458 -15.44 -11.29 2.88
C ALA A 458 -15.76 -10.17 3.90
N ILE A 459 -16.97 -9.61 3.87
CA ILE A 459 -17.46 -8.67 4.88
C ILE A 459 -17.45 -9.34 6.25
N LEU A 460 -16.82 -8.70 7.24
CA LEU A 460 -16.91 -9.07 8.64
C LEU A 460 -18.22 -8.55 9.22
N LYS A 461 -19.14 -9.43 9.57
CA LYS A 461 -20.41 -9.07 10.22
C LYS A 461 -20.24 -9.15 11.73
N VAL A 462 -20.28 -8.00 12.39
CA VAL A 462 -20.15 -7.91 13.86
C VAL A 462 -21.47 -7.51 14.48
N ARG A 463 -21.86 -8.22 15.52
CA ARG A 463 -23.00 -7.89 16.37
C ARG A 463 -22.49 -7.39 17.72
N VAL A 464 -23.13 -6.36 18.28
CA VAL A 464 -22.80 -5.83 19.61
C VAL A 464 -23.89 -6.20 20.60
N VAL A 465 -23.52 -6.73 21.76
CA VAL A 465 -24.46 -7.08 22.84
C VAL A 465 -23.87 -6.73 24.20
N ARG A 466 -24.74 -6.61 25.21
CA ARG A 466 -24.35 -6.56 26.61
C ARG A 466 -24.54 -7.93 27.26
N SER A 467 -23.57 -8.33 28.07
CA SER A 467 -23.70 -9.44 29.01
C SER A 467 -24.78 -9.12 30.04
N LEU A 468 -25.78 -10.00 30.16
CA LEU A 468 -26.74 -9.97 31.27
C LEU A 468 -26.27 -10.89 32.40
N ASP A 469 -25.70 -12.04 32.04
CA ASP A 469 -25.01 -12.96 32.93
C ASP A 469 -24.01 -13.84 32.14
N ALA A 470 -23.42 -14.86 32.77
CA ALA A 470 -22.41 -15.71 32.12
C ALA A 470 -22.91 -16.45 30.86
N SER A 471 -24.22 -16.71 30.73
CA SER A 471 -24.83 -17.48 29.64
C SER A 471 -25.89 -16.74 28.84
N GLN A 472 -26.24 -15.50 29.20
CA GLN A 472 -27.26 -14.69 28.53
C GLN A 472 -26.74 -13.31 28.11
N ASP A 473 -27.17 -12.91 26.91
CA ASP A 473 -26.87 -11.60 26.32
C ASP A 473 -28.17 -10.80 26.09
N SER A 474 -28.00 -9.48 26.02
CA SER A 474 -29.07 -8.56 25.61
C SER A 474 -29.46 -8.77 24.14
N ARG A 475 -30.52 -8.07 23.72
CA ARG A 475 -30.77 -7.86 22.29
C ARG A 475 -29.54 -7.22 21.61
N PRO A 476 -29.38 -7.39 20.28
CA PRO A 476 -28.42 -6.62 19.50
C PRO A 476 -28.58 -5.11 19.74
N LEU A 477 -27.45 -4.44 19.94
CA LEU A 477 -27.36 -2.98 20.03
C LEU A 477 -27.10 -2.39 18.64
N THR A 478 -27.66 -1.20 18.42
CA THR A 478 -27.56 -0.39 17.21
C THR A 478 -26.81 0.91 17.49
N SER A 479 -26.48 1.66 16.43
CA SER A 479 -25.87 2.98 16.58
C SER A 479 -26.75 3.94 17.36
N ASP A 480 -28.06 3.78 17.39
CA ASP A 480 -28.96 4.77 18.00
C ASP A 480 -29.26 4.48 19.47
N ASP A 481 -28.77 3.36 20.00
CA ASP A 481 -29.00 2.97 21.39
C ASP A 481 -28.24 3.89 22.37
N ALA A 482 -28.99 4.48 23.30
CA ALA A 482 -28.50 5.50 24.23
C ALA A 482 -27.52 4.93 25.27
N ASP A 483 -27.60 3.64 25.55
CA ASP A 483 -26.75 2.92 26.49
C ASP A 483 -25.48 2.37 25.83
N LEU A 484 -25.28 2.50 24.51
CA LEU A 484 -24.06 2.03 23.87
C LEU A 484 -22.85 2.91 24.24
N PRO A 485 -21.72 2.33 24.71
CA PRO A 485 -20.51 3.10 25.00
C PRO A 485 -19.98 3.83 23.76
N GLU A 486 -19.64 5.11 23.91
CA GLU A 486 -19.20 5.96 22.79
C GLU A 486 -17.92 5.45 22.12
N VAL A 487 -17.04 4.83 22.89
CA VAL A 487 -15.83 4.15 22.37
C VAL A 487 -16.22 3.08 21.37
N VAL A 488 -17.17 2.19 21.69
CA VAL A 488 -17.62 1.11 20.80
C VAL A 488 -18.32 1.68 19.55
N ARG A 489 -19.18 2.69 19.75
CA ARG A 489 -19.84 3.41 18.66
C ARG A 489 -18.82 3.97 17.68
N THR A 490 -17.83 4.70 18.19
CA THR A 490 -16.76 5.30 17.38
C THR A 490 -15.93 4.22 16.69
N SER A 491 -15.53 3.16 17.41
CA SER A 491 -14.76 2.05 16.86
C SER A 491 -15.39 1.47 15.60
N LEU A 492 -16.70 1.20 15.62
CA LEU A 492 -17.40 0.57 14.50
C LEU A 492 -17.73 1.56 13.38
N LEU A 493 -18.21 2.77 13.72
CA LEU A 493 -18.61 3.76 12.70
C LEU A 493 -17.42 4.36 11.96
N SER A 494 -16.26 4.45 12.59
CA SER A 494 -15.03 4.99 11.97
C SER A 494 -14.02 3.91 11.59
N ALA A 495 -14.38 2.61 11.70
CA ALA A 495 -13.51 1.50 11.31
C ALA A 495 -13.19 1.50 9.82
N VAL A 496 -14.17 1.88 9.00
CA VAL A 496 -14.06 1.99 7.55
C VAL A 496 -13.76 3.44 7.21
N ARG A 497 -12.67 3.68 6.49
CA ARG A 497 -12.26 5.03 6.07
C ARG A 497 -13.11 5.49 4.89
N GLY A 498 -13.23 6.80 4.65
CA GLY A 498 -14.11 7.34 3.61
C GLY A 498 -13.81 6.93 2.16
N GLN A 499 -12.60 6.39 1.89
CA GLN A 499 -12.22 5.84 0.59
C GLN A 499 -12.14 4.30 0.58
N GLU A 500 -12.27 3.65 1.75
CA GLU A 500 -12.33 2.19 1.84
C GLU A 500 -13.75 1.73 1.54
N SER A 501 -13.85 0.60 0.87
CA SER A 501 -15.11 -0.12 0.72
C SER A 501 -15.47 -0.79 2.04
N PRO A 502 -16.76 -0.98 2.33
CA PRO A 502 -17.22 -1.42 3.64
C PRO A 502 -16.91 -2.90 3.90
N TRP A 503 -15.72 -3.18 4.41
CA TRP A 503 -15.27 -4.51 4.84
C TRP A 503 -15.86 -4.94 6.19
N LEU A 504 -16.38 -4.00 6.97
CA LEU A 504 -17.02 -4.23 8.27
C LEU A 504 -18.49 -3.86 8.18
N LYS A 505 -19.36 -4.76 8.63
CA LYS A 505 -20.81 -4.51 8.77
C LYS A 505 -21.25 -4.72 10.21
N TRP A 506 -21.75 -3.66 10.83
CA TRP A 506 -22.45 -3.76 12.10
C TRP A 506 -23.87 -4.26 11.88
N VAL A 507 -24.17 -5.44 12.43
CA VAL A 507 -25.48 -6.08 12.39
C VAL A 507 -26.25 -5.71 13.66
N GLY A 508 -27.30 -4.89 13.49
CA GLY A 508 -28.16 -4.40 14.58
C GLY A 508 -29.45 -5.21 14.78
N ASP A 509 -29.61 -6.32 14.06
CA ASP A 509 -30.78 -7.20 14.12
C ASP A 509 -30.38 -8.66 14.36
N GLU A 510 -31.37 -9.56 14.33
CA GLU A 510 -31.16 -11.00 14.54
C GLU A 510 -30.60 -11.74 13.32
N SER A 511 -30.23 -11.04 12.24
CA SER A 511 -29.59 -11.65 11.08
C SER A 511 -28.24 -12.25 11.44
N ALA A 512 -27.82 -13.28 10.69
CA ALA A 512 -26.54 -13.96 10.93
C ALA A 512 -25.35 -12.98 10.98
N CYS A 513 -24.49 -13.14 11.99
CA CYS A 513 -23.23 -12.44 12.16
C CYS A 513 -22.07 -13.43 12.26
N ASP A 514 -20.85 -12.97 11.99
CA ASP A 514 -19.63 -13.78 12.10
C ASP A 514 -19.07 -13.72 13.53
N TYR A 515 -19.12 -12.53 14.16
CA TYR A 515 -18.55 -12.28 15.48
C TYR A 515 -19.48 -11.43 16.36
N LEU A 516 -19.33 -11.63 17.67
CA LEU A 516 -20.03 -10.93 18.73
C LEU A 516 -19.04 -10.07 19.52
N LEU A 517 -19.24 -8.76 19.56
CA LEU A 517 -18.58 -7.87 20.52
C LEU A 517 -19.46 -7.79 21.77
N ARG A 518 -19.02 -8.47 22.83
CA ARG A 518 -19.73 -8.57 24.11
C ARG A 518 -19.20 -7.53 25.08
N ILE A 519 -20.10 -6.76 25.70
CA ILE A 519 -19.79 -5.71 26.67
C ILE A 519 -20.26 -6.15 28.07
N ASP A 520 -19.38 -6.06 29.06
CA ASP A 520 -19.74 -6.23 30.48
C ASP A 520 -19.07 -5.15 31.33
N GLY A 521 -19.89 -4.30 31.96
CA GLY A 521 -19.43 -3.11 32.68
C GLY A 521 -18.60 -2.17 31.80
N ASP A 522 -17.36 -1.94 32.24
CA ASP A 522 -16.37 -1.07 31.58
C ASP A 522 -15.45 -1.84 30.61
N TYR A 523 -15.72 -3.13 30.36
CA TYR A 523 -14.89 -3.99 29.52
C TYR A 523 -15.67 -4.56 28.34
N ALA A 524 -14.95 -4.92 27.28
CA ALA A 524 -15.50 -5.67 26.16
C ALA A 524 -14.54 -6.77 25.68
N ALA A 525 -15.07 -7.79 25.01
CA ALA A 525 -14.30 -8.81 24.32
C ALA A 525 -15.02 -9.30 23.06
N ILE A 526 -14.27 -9.78 22.07
CA ILE A 526 -14.79 -10.28 20.79
C ILE A 526 -14.84 -11.81 20.81
N PHE A 527 -15.96 -12.38 20.37
CA PHE A 527 -16.20 -13.82 20.33
C PHE A 527 -16.64 -14.25 18.93
N PRO A 528 -16.24 -15.43 18.45
CA PRO A 528 -16.92 -16.08 17.32
C PRO A 528 -18.42 -16.21 17.58
N ALA A 529 -19.26 -15.99 16.57
CA ALA A 529 -20.71 -16.17 16.73
C ALA A 529 -21.10 -17.64 17.03
N THR A 530 -20.20 -18.59 16.78
CA THR A 530 -20.36 -20.01 17.08
C THR A 530 -20.11 -20.38 18.55
N GLY A 531 -19.60 -19.45 19.37
CA GLY A 531 -19.34 -19.67 20.79
C GLY A 531 -18.01 -19.08 21.27
N VAL A 532 -17.47 -19.63 22.35
CA VAL A 532 -16.25 -19.13 23.00
C VAL A 532 -15.02 -19.35 22.09
N SER A 533 -14.11 -18.37 21.99
CA SER A 533 -12.81 -18.52 21.29
C SER A 533 -11.83 -19.47 22.04
N HIS A 534 -12.31 -20.04 23.16
CA HIS A 534 -11.73 -20.98 24.10
C HIS A 534 -10.39 -20.59 24.75
N VAL A 535 -10.45 -20.36 26.08
CA VAL A 535 -9.32 -20.58 27.01
C VAL A 535 -9.86 -21.40 28.21
N PRO A 536 -9.14 -22.43 28.68
CA PRO A 536 -9.52 -23.21 29.86
C PRO A 536 -9.23 -22.50 31.20
N ASP A 537 -9.97 -22.91 32.24
CA ASP A 537 -10.10 -22.24 33.56
C ASP A 537 -8.79 -21.97 34.35
N VAL A 538 -7.64 -22.48 33.90
CA VAL A 538 -6.40 -22.61 34.70
C VAL A 538 -5.51 -21.35 34.68
N VAL A 539 -5.67 -20.44 33.71
CA VAL A 539 -4.79 -19.25 33.52
C VAL A 539 -5.19 -18.04 34.40
N THR A 540 -6.26 -18.17 35.18
CA THR A 540 -7.09 -17.05 35.65
C THR A 540 -6.64 -16.34 36.93
N LYS A 541 -5.36 -16.41 37.35
CA LYS A 541 -4.97 -15.89 38.68
C LYS A 541 -4.29 -14.52 38.73
N ASP A 542 -3.56 -14.07 37.71
CA ASP A 542 -2.71 -12.87 37.85
C ASP A 542 -3.21 -11.62 37.10
N ARG A 543 -4.29 -11.71 36.32
CA ARG A 543 -4.85 -10.59 35.53
C ARG A 543 -6.34 -10.30 35.81
N ASP A 544 -6.99 -11.16 36.59
CA ASP A 544 -8.44 -11.44 36.50
C ASP A 544 -9.28 -10.94 37.68
N ASP A 545 -8.71 -10.24 38.66
CA ASP A 545 -9.53 -9.71 39.76
C ASP A 545 -10.44 -8.54 39.32
N GLU A 546 -10.20 -7.93 38.14
CA GLU A 546 -10.99 -6.79 37.61
C GLU A 546 -11.82 -7.11 36.34
N VAL A 547 -11.66 -8.27 35.71
CA VAL A 547 -12.31 -8.60 34.43
C VAL A 547 -13.58 -9.43 34.63
N PRO A 548 -14.73 -9.06 34.04
CA PRO A 548 -15.96 -9.84 34.18
C PRO A 548 -15.82 -11.27 33.63
N LYS A 549 -16.31 -12.26 34.39
CA LYS A 549 -16.27 -13.69 34.01
C LYS A 549 -16.94 -14.01 32.68
N SER A 550 -17.93 -13.20 32.29
CA SER A 550 -18.67 -13.29 31.02
C SER A 550 -17.80 -13.01 29.80
N LEU A 551 -16.66 -12.34 29.97
CA LEU A 551 -15.73 -11.97 28.90
C LEU A 551 -14.55 -12.94 28.77
N ILE A 552 -14.45 -13.94 29.65
CA ILE A 552 -13.39 -14.96 29.61
C ILE A 552 -13.52 -15.79 28.33
N GLY A 553 -12.38 -16.00 27.65
CA GLY A 553 -12.31 -16.78 26.41
C GLY A 553 -12.72 -16.01 25.16
N GLY A 554 -12.96 -14.71 25.24
CA GLY A 554 -13.04 -13.80 24.09
C GLY A 554 -11.70 -13.08 23.88
N TRP A 555 -11.48 -12.55 22.68
CA TRP A 555 -10.32 -11.72 22.39
C TRP A 555 -10.48 -10.35 23.09
N GLY A 556 -9.54 -10.04 23.98
CA GLY A 556 -9.60 -8.88 24.88
C GLY A 556 -8.92 -9.19 26.23
N PRO A 557 -9.35 -8.58 27.35
CA PRO A 557 -10.42 -7.59 27.47
C PRO A 557 -9.97 -6.18 27.02
N PHE A 558 -10.87 -5.46 26.38
CA PHE A 558 -10.71 -4.05 26.01
C PHE A 558 -11.30 -3.17 27.11
N ASP A 559 -10.47 -2.31 27.72
CA ASP A 559 -10.94 -1.36 28.74
C ASP A 559 -11.59 -0.14 28.07
N LEU A 560 -12.91 -0.02 28.14
CA LEU A 560 -13.69 1.03 27.48
C LEU A 560 -13.46 2.42 28.07
N ARG A 561 -12.79 2.55 29.21
CA ARG A 561 -12.48 3.84 29.86
C ARG A 561 -11.30 4.55 29.20
N ARG A 562 -10.47 3.84 28.43
CA ARG A 562 -9.24 4.38 27.81
C ARG A 562 -9.50 5.10 26.47
N GLY A 563 -10.77 5.40 26.15
CA GLY A 563 -11.15 6.32 25.09
C GLY A 563 -10.54 5.96 23.73
N SER A 564 -9.75 6.87 23.17
CA SER A 564 -9.13 6.72 21.84
C SER A 564 -8.18 5.52 21.73
N GLU A 565 -7.50 5.14 22.81
CA GLU A 565 -6.60 3.98 22.78
C GLU A 565 -7.38 2.69 22.52
N THR A 566 -8.53 2.53 23.17
CA THR A 566 -9.42 1.38 23.00
C THR A 566 -10.07 1.36 21.62
N VAL A 567 -10.33 2.54 21.03
CA VAL A 567 -10.78 2.65 19.64
C VAL A 567 -9.76 2.00 18.70
N THR A 568 -8.49 2.38 18.83
CA THR A 568 -7.40 1.78 18.03
C THR A 568 -7.29 0.28 18.28
N GLN A 569 -7.26 -0.17 19.54
CA GLN A 569 -7.15 -1.60 19.87
C GLN A 569 -8.29 -2.45 19.30
N LEU A 570 -9.54 -1.96 19.38
CA LEU A 570 -10.70 -2.66 18.83
C LEU A 570 -10.64 -2.72 17.30
N GLN A 571 -10.26 -1.62 16.65
CA GLN A 571 -10.13 -1.58 15.18
C GLN A 571 -9.02 -2.50 14.70
N ASP A 572 -7.87 -2.50 15.35
CA ASP A 572 -6.75 -3.40 15.05
C ASP A 572 -7.14 -4.86 15.22
N ALA A 573 -7.86 -5.19 16.31
CA ALA A 573 -8.37 -6.54 16.55
C ALA A 573 -9.35 -6.97 15.46
N LEU A 574 -10.32 -6.12 15.10
CA LEU A 574 -11.28 -6.41 14.02
C LEU A 574 -10.58 -6.61 12.68
N ARG A 575 -9.60 -5.77 12.33
CA ARG A 575 -8.81 -5.93 11.10
C ARG A 575 -8.01 -7.23 11.10
N ARG A 576 -7.36 -7.55 12.22
CA ARG A 576 -6.62 -8.81 12.39
C ARG A 576 -7.53 -10.03 12.22
N ILE A 577 -8.70 -10.02 12.86
CA ILE A 577 -9.70 -11.09 12.73
C ILE A 577 -10.17 -11.24 11.29
N THR A 578 -10.53 -10.14 10.61
CA THR A 578 -10.99 -10.20 9.22
C THR A 578 -9.92 -10.81 8.32
N ARG A 579 -8.66 -10.41 8.49
CA ARG A 579 -7.54 -10.97 7.71
C ARG A 579 -7.42 -12.48 7.92
N ALA A 580 -7.17 -12.92 9.15
CA ALA A 580 -6.99 -14.34 9.42
C ALA A 580 -8.21 -15.18 8.99
N ARG A 581 -9.44 -14.72 9.24
CA ARG A 581 -10.68 -15.38 8.78
C ARG A 581 -10.70 -15.54 7.25
N ASN A 582 -10.41 -14.47 6.52
CA ASN A 582 -10.46 -14.49 5.05
C ASN A 582 -9.34 -15.37 4.47
N LEU A 583 -8.15 -15.41 5.10
CA LEU A 583 -7.06 -16.31 4.71
C LEU A 583 -7.45 -17.79 4.89
N ILE A 584 -8.00 -18.13 6.07
CA ILE A 584 -8.46 -19.48 6.38
C ILE A 584 -9.55 -19.89 5.39
N ALA A 585 -10.54 -19.02 5.15
CA ALA A 585 -11.62 -19.29 4.21
C ALA A 585 -11.13 -19.51 2.78
N LEU A 586 -10.13 -18.73 2.33
CA LEU A 586 -9.50 -18.88 1.03
C LEU A 586 -8.83 -20.25 0.87
N ALA A 587 -8.05 -20.67 1.87
CA ALA A 587 -7.40 -21.98 1.85
C ALA A 587 -8.41 -23.14 1.89
N SER A 588 -9.45 -23.05 2.72
CA SER A 588 -10.48 -24.09 2.84
C SER A 588 -11.36 -24.24 1.59
N ARG A 589 -11.66 -23.16 0.86
CA ARG A 589 -12.48 -23.21 -0.37
C ARG A 589 -11.79 -23.99 -1.49
N GLN A 590 -10.46 -23.92 -1.58
CA GLN A 590 -9.71 -24.61 -2.62
C GLN A 590 -9.72 -26.13 -2.44
N GLU A 591 -9.65 -26.63 -1.21
CA GLU A 591 -9.77 -28.06 -0.90
C GLU A 591 -11.09 -28.63 -1.45
N THR A 592 -12.20 -27.90 -1.34
CA THR A 592 -13.51 -28.30 -1.87
C THR A 592 -13.65 -28.20 -3.40
N SER A 593 -12.95 -27.26 -4.05
CA SER A 593 -13.12 -26.97 -5.49
C SER A 593 -12.41 -27.97 -6.43
N THR A 594 -11.51 -28.81 -5.90
CA THR A 594 -10.87 -29.92 -6.64
C THR A 594 -11.85 -30.98 -7.16
N SER A 595 -13.15 -30.88 -6.84
CA SER A 595 -14.17 -31.89 -7.13
C SER A 595 -15.14 -31.60 -8.29
N GLY A 596 -15.08 -30.46 -8.99
CA GLY A 596 -16.00 -30.28 -10.15
C GLY A 596 -16.05 -28.96 -10.91
N LEU A 597 -15.00 -28.59 -11.67
CA LEU A 597 -15.09 -27.52 -12.68
C LEU A 597 -14.77 -28.00 -14.12
N PRO A 598 -15.44 -27.44 -15.16
CA PRO A 598 -15.19 -27.75 -16.56
C PRO A 598 -13.86 -27.17 -17.08
N GLN A 599 -13.26 -27.88 -18.05
CA GLN A 599 -11.99 -27.56 -18.70
C GLN A 599 -12.02 -26.17 -19.39
N GLY A 600 -11.40 -25.17 -18.78
CA GLY A 600 -11.26 -23.82 -19.34
C GLY A 600 -10.19 -22.94 -18.68
N GLY A 601 -9.89 -23.15 -17.39
CA GLY A 601 -8.73 -22.60 -16.67
C GLY A 601 -7.65 -23.67 -16.43
N GLN A 602 -6.38 -23.28 -16.25
CA GLN A 602 -5.31 -24.24 -15.90
C GLN A 602 -5.61 -24.91 -14.56
N SER A 603 -5.22 -26.19 -14.42
CA SER A 603 -5.48 -26.99 -13.21
C SER A 603 -4.89 -26.31 -11.96
N PRO A 604 -5.62 -26.25 -10.83
CA PRO A 604 -5.08 -25.75 -9.57
C PRO A 604 -3.83 -26.54 -9.16
N VAL A 605 -2.88 -25.87 -8.50
CA VAL A 605 -1.66 -26.52 -7.97
C VAL A 605 -2.07 -27.45 -6.83
N ASP A 606 -1.74 -28.73 -6.95
CA ASP A 606 -1.99 -29.72 -5.92
C ASP A 606 -0.81 -29.75 -4.92
N VAL A 607 -1.04 -29.16 -3.75
CA VAL A 607 -0.07 -29.06 -2.66
C VAL A 607 -0.68 -29.61 -1.37
N ALA A 608 0.13 -30.26 -0.55
CA ALA A 608 -0.26 -30.70 0.78
C ALA A 608 0.64 -30.14 1.87
N LEU A 609 0.08 -30.04 3.07
CA LEU A 609 0.76 -29.66 4.29
C LEU A 609 0.46 -30.72 5.36
N GLU A 610 1.49 -31.23 6.00
CA GLU A 610 1.41 -32.17 7.11
C GLU A 610 1.98 -31.53 8.37
N LEU A 611 1.25 -31.65 9.49
CA LEU A 611 1.79 -31.37 10.82
C LEU A 611 2.62 -32.58 11.27
N LEU A 612 3.81 -32.32 11.82
CA LEU A 612 4.76 -33.35 12.23
C LEU A 612 4.99 -33.32 13.74
N THR A 613 5.13 -34.50 14.34
CA THR A 613 5.73 -34.69 15.66
C THR A 613 7.25 -34.81 15.52
N VAL A 614 8.00 -34.06 16.32
CA VAL A 614 9.47 -34.06 16.30
C VAL A 614 9.97 -35.21 17.18
N GLU A 615 10.81 -36.07 16.61
CA GLU A 615 11.44 -37.18 17.36
C GLU A 615 12.92 -36.89 17.64
N GLU A 616 13.63 -36.34 16.66
CA GLU A 616 15.05 -35.98 16.77
C GLU A 616 15.34 -34.71 15.95
N ALA A 617 16.16 -33.81 16.49
CA ALA A 617 16.66 -32.60 15.83
C ALA A 617 18.20 -32.49 15.98
N ASP A 618 18.86 -31.81 15.04
CA ASP A 618 20.30 -31.56 15.10
C ASP A 618 20.68 -30.33 15.95
N ALA A 619 21.98 -30.02 16.02
CA ALA A 619 22.50 -28.91 16.80
C ALA A 619 22.08 -27.52 16.28
N ASP A 620 21.62 -27.45 15.03
CA ASP A 620 21.08 -26.24 14.39
C ASP A 620 19.54 -26.26 14.40
N TYR A 621 18.93 -27.11 15.23
CA TYR A 621 17.48 -27.29 15.42
C TYR A 621 16.72 -27.81 14.19
N ASN A 622 17.41 -28.37 13.19
CA ASN A 622 16.74 -28.98 12.05
C ASN A 622 16.20 -30.36 12.41
N ILE A 623 14.96 -30.63 12.00
CA ILE A 623 14.30 -31.91 12.22
C ILE A 623 15.00 -33.00 11.40
N THR A 624 15.63 -33.96 12.08
CA THR A 624 16.30 -35.11 11.44
C THR A 624 15.41 -36.35 11.43
N LYS A 625 14.47 -36.45 12.37
CA LYS A 625 13.49 -37.54 12.45
C LYS A 625 12.14 -37.02 12.94
N SER A 626 11.07 -37.45 12.27
CA SER A 626 9.70 -37.02 12.53
C SER A 626 8.68 -38.04 12.04
N SER A 627 7.51 -38.05 12.67
CA SER A 627 6.31 -38.75 12.22
C SER A 627 5.17 -37.76 11.94
N VAL A 628 4.16 -38.19 11.16
CA VAL A 628 2.97 -37.36 10.93
C VAL A 628 2.15 -37.32 12.22
N TRP A 629 1.67 -36.13 12.58
CA TRP A 629 0.88 -35.95 13.80
C TRP A 629 -0.41 -36.76 13.74
N GLU A 630 -0.62 -37.65 14.70
CA GLU A 630 -1.81 -38.49 14.77
C GLU A 630 -2.96 -37.73 15.46
N PRO A 631 -4.17 -37.70 14.87
CA PRO A 631 -5.30 -37.02 15.49
C PRO A 631 -5.83 -37.82 16.67
N GLU A 632 -6.27 -37.11 17.71
CA GLU A 632 -6.96 -37.73 18.85
C GLU A 632 -8.39 -38.10 18.46
N THR A 633 -8.76 -39.36 18.68
CA THR A 633 -10.14 -39.81 18.56
C THR A 633 -10.87 -39.61 19.87
N SER A 634 -11.81 -38.66 19.91
CA SER A 634 -12.73 -38.53 21.04
C SER A 634 -13.95 -39.46 20.89
N ASP A 635 -14.34 -40.10 21.99
CA ASP A 635 -15.48 -41.03 22.05
C ASP A 635 -16.84 -40.37 21.75
N ILE A 636 -16.92 -39.04 21.76
CA ILE A 636 -18.20 -38.30 21.79
C ILE A 636 -18.59 -37.76 20.41
N ALA A 637 -17.68 -37.66 19.43
CA ALA A 637 -17.98 -37.00 18.16
C ALA A 637 -17.56 -37.75 16.88
N HIS A 638 -16.82 -38.86 16.94
CA HIS A 638 -16.22 -39.52 15.75
C HIS A 638 -15.42 -38.58 14.82
N SER A 639 -15.15 -37.34 15.23
CA SER A 639 -14.31 -36.40 14.49
C SER A 639 -12.89 -36.48 15.05
N ALA A 640 -11.98 -37.03 14.27
CA ALA A 640 -10.55 -36.95 14.52
C ALA A 640 -10.13 -35.46 14.53
N LYS A 641 -9.51 -35.00 15.62
CA LYS A 641 -8.98 -33.63 15.73
C LYS A 641 -7.50 -33.68 16.08
N LEU A 642 -6.71 -32.83 15.46
CA LEU A 642 -5.33 -32.61 15.89
C LEU A 642 -5.37 -31.80 17.19
N VAL A 643 -4.83 -32.36 18.26
CA VAL A 643 -4.72 -31.74 19.58
C VAL A 643 -3.25 -31.69 19.95
N MET A 644 -2.83 -30.56 20.54
CA MET A 644 -1.47 -30.29 20.94
C MET A 644 -1.48 -29.73 22.36
N HIS A 645 -0.57 -30.23 23.20
CA HIS A 645 -0.40 -29.83 24.57
C HIS A 645 0.75 -28.83 24.75
N ASP A 646 0.76 -28.12 25.87
CA ASP A 646 1.88 -27.25 26.23
C ASP A 646 3.20 -28.02 26.24
N GLY A 647 4.22 -27.44 25.60
CA GLY A 647 5.56 -28.02 25.51
C GLY A 647 5.75 -29.07 24.40
N ASP A 648 4.71 -29.43 23.66
CA ASP A 648 4.86 -30.35 22.53
C ASP A 648 5.75 -29.74 21.43
N GLU A 649 6.68 -30.54 20.89
CA GLU A 649 7.54 -30.16 19.78
C GLU A 649 6.93 -30.58 18.43
N TYR A 650 6.80 -29.63 17.51
CA TYR A 650 6.14 -29.85 16.22
C TYR A 650 6.87 -29.19 15.05
N GLY A 651 6.58 -29.67 13.84
CA GLY A 651 7.10 -29.11 12.59
C GLY A 651 6.13 -29.27 11.44
N PHE A 652 6.55 -28.88 10.23
CA PHE A 652 5.71 -28.93 9.04
C PHE A 652 6.43 -29.60 7.87
N ARG A 653 5.67 -30.42 7.12
CA ARG A 653 6.10 -30.94 5.81
C ARG A 653 5.18 -30.45 4.72
N ILE A 654 5.76 -29.89 3.68
CA ILE A 654 5.08 -29.45 2.46
C ILE A 654 5.33 -30.52 1.40
N ILE A 655 4.31 -30.88 0.64
CA ILE A 655 4.41 -31.90 -0.41
C ILE A 655 3.83 -31.33 -1.71
N ASN A 656 4.63 -31.33 -2.78
CA ASN A 656 4.12 -31.11 -4.13
C ASN A 656 3.49 -32.42 -4.63
N LYS A 657 2.15 -32.50 -4.63
CA LYS A 657 1.41 -33.71 -5.00
C LYS A 657 1.36 -33.97 -6.51
N GLU A 658 1.89 -33.05 -7.30
CA GLU A 658 1.88 -33.20 -8.75
C GLU A 658 2.85 -34.29 -9.21
N ALA A 659 2.37 -35.20 -10.05
CA ALA A 659 3.19 -36.31 -10.55
C ALA A 659 4.15 -35.88 -11.69
N ALA A 660 3.90 -34.75 -12.35
CA ALA A 660 4.71 -34.16 -13.40
C ALA A 660 4.29 -32.71 -13.63
N GLY A 661 5.19 -31.84 -14.12
CA GLY A 661 4.84 -30.44 -14.38
C GLY A 661 6.02 -29.49 -14.16
N LYS A 662 5.69 -28.22 -13.92
CA LYS A 662 6.66 -27.21 -13.48
C LYS A 662 6.83 -27.29 -11.95
N PRO A 663 7.98 -26.88 -11.41
CA PRO A 663 8.10 -26.70 -9.96
C PRO A 663 7.07 -25.71 -9.43
N ILE A 664 6.75 -25.87 -8.15
CA ILE A 664 5.92 -24.94 -7.38
C ILE A 664 6.83 -24.12 -6.45
N TYR A 665 6.33 -22.98 -6.01
CA TYR A 665 6.93 -22.09 -5.02
C TYR A 665 5.96 -21.98 -3.87
N VAL A 666 6.42 -22.30 -2.66
CA VAL A 666 5.55 -22.44 -1.49
C VAL A 666 5.88 -21.41 -0.42
N THR A 667 4.84 -20.98 0.29
CA THR A 667 4.92 -20.19 1.51
C THR A 667 4.06 -20.87 2.57
N VAL A 668 4.52 -20.93 3.82
CA VAL A 668 3.76 -21.41 4.97
C VAL A 668 3.56 -20.27 5.96
N LEU A 669 2.31 -20.12 6.40
CA LEU A 669 1.86 -19.14 7.39
C LEU A 669 1.20 -19.89 8.55
N HIS A 670 1.38 -19.39 9.76
CA HIS A 670 0.71 -19.86 10.97
C HIS A 670 -0.34 -18.83 11.39
N VAL A 671 -1.52 -19.27 11.79
CA VAL A 671 -2.55 -18.42 12.40
C VAL A 671 -2.75 -18.88 13.84
N ASP A 672 -2.46 -18.03 14.81
CA ASP A 672 -2.59 -18.33 16.23
C ASP A 672 -4.04 -18.19 16.73
N SER A 673 -4.28 -18.56 17.98
CA SER A 673 -5.62 -18.48 18.59
C SER A 673 -6.13 -17.05 18.81
N ASN A 674 -5.27 -16.04 18.71
CA ASN A 674 -5.61 -14.62 18.76
C ASN A 674 -5.85 -14.02 17.36
N MET A 675 -5.85 -14.87 16.32
CA MET A 675 -5.96 -14.49 14.91
C MET A 675 -4.74 -13.70 14.40
N GLY A 676 -3.63 -13.74 15.12
CA GLY A 676 -2.32 -13.33 14.62
C GLY A 676 -1.87 -14.25 13.48
N ILE A 677 -1.14 -13.70 12.51
CA ILE A 677 -0.59 -14.47 11.39
C ILE A 677 0.93 -14.37 11.51
N ASP A 678 1.61 -15.50 11.62
CA ASP A 678 3.08 -15.60 11.73
C ASP A 678 3.68 -16.31 10.52
N GLN A 679 4.95 -16.00 10.26
CA GLN A 679 5.69 -16.47 9.09
C GLN A 679 6.42 -17.74 9.48
N ILE A 680 6.24 -18.80 8.69
CA ILE A 680 6.91 -20.09 8.94
C ILE A 680 7.95 -20.36 7.86
N HIS A 681 7.59 -20.22 6.59
CA HIS A 681 8.52 -20.46 5.47
C HIS A 681 8.15 -19.63 4.23
N PRO A 682 9.09 -19.00 3.53
CA PRO A 682 10.46 -18.74 3.95
C PRO A 682 10.45 -17.91 5.24
N TRP A 683 11.54 -17.91 6.02
CA TRP A 683 11.64 -17.09 7.24
C TRP A 683 12.24 -15.73 6.93
N GLN A 684 11.80 -14.67 7.62
CA GLN A 684 12.39 -13.35 7.52
C GLN A 684 12.65 -12.81 8.93
N PRO A 685 13.90 -12.48 9.29
CA PRO A 685 14.21 -12.06 10.66
C PRO A 685 13.66 -10.67 11.02
N GLU A 686 13.55 -9.78 10.04
CA GLU A 686 12.96 -8.44 10.19
C GLU A 686 12.42 -7.91 8.86
N ALA A 687 11.45 -6.99 8.91
CA ALA A 687 10.85 -6.42 7.71
C ALA A 687 11.90 -5.76 6.80
N GLY A 688 12.02 -6.26 5.56
CA GLY A 688 12.98 -5.76 4.57
C GLY A 688 14.28 -6.58 4.48
N ALA A 689 14.52 -7.51 5.40
CA ALA A 689 15.62 -8.48 5.28
C ALA A 689 15.38 -9.46 4.11
N ALA A 690 16.43 -10.11 3.62
CA ALA A 690 16.26 -11.19 2.66
C ALA A 690 15.53 -12.37 3.32
N ALA A 691 14.46 -12.87 2.69
CA ALA A 691 13.80 -14.08 3.15
C ALA A 691 14.73 -15.28 2.95
N GLU A 692 14.86 -16.10 3.99
CA GLU A 692 15.70 -17.29 4.04
C GLU A 692 14.84 -18.55 3.83
N GLY A 693 15.38 -19.51 3.08
CA GLY A 693 14.71 -20.78 2.79
C GLY A 693 14.33 -20.97 1.32
N GLU A 694 14.54 -22.19 0.81
CA GLU A 694 14.18 -22.55 -0.55
C GLU A 694 12.66 -22.71 -0.68
N GLN A 695 12.02 -21.82 -1.42
CA GLN A 695 10.57 -21.91 -1.69
C GLN A 695 10.24 -22.93 -2.78
N LYS A 696 11.21 -23.36 -3.59
CA LYS A 696 10.96 -24.12 -4.81
C LYS A 696 10.88 -25.62 -4.52
N LEU A 697 9.84 -26.27 -5.03
CA LEU A 697 9.63 -27.72 -4.94
C LEU A 697 9.35 -28.32 -6.33
N GLU A 698 10.13 -29.31 -6.75
CA GLU A 698 9.84 -30.06 -7.98
C GLU A 698 8.63 -31.00 -7.79
N PRO A 699 7.98 -31.44 -8.89
CA PRO A 699 6.87 -32.39 -8.82
C PRO A 699 7.23 -33.67 -8.03
N GLY A 700 6.42 -34.01 -7.02
CA GLY A 700 6.63 -35.16 -6.14
C GLY A 700 7.63 -34.94 -5.00
N GLU A 701 8.30 -33.79 -4.93
CA GLU A 701 9.19 -33.47 -3.81
C GLU A 701 8.42 -33.04 -2.56
N SER A 702 9.07 -33.24 -1.42
CA SER A 702 8.61 -32.76 -0.13
C SER A 702 9.70 -31.94 0.56
N LEU A 703 9.31 -30.86 1.23
CA LEU A 703 10.18 -30.03 2.06
C LEU A 703 9.72 -30.15 3.52
N VAL A 704 10.61 -30.58 4.41
CA VAL A 704 10.44 -30.35 5.85
C VAL A 704 10.96 -28.95 6.13
N VAL A 705 10.12 -28.10 6.72
CA VAL A 705 10.51 -26.71 7.02
C VAL A 705 11.68 -26.74 8.00
N PRO A 706 12.77 -25.97 7.76
CA PRO A 706 13.89 -25.89 8.69
C PRO A 706 13.46 -25.38 10.08
N GLY A 707 14.04 -25.94 11.14
CA GLY A 707 13.64 -25.66 12.51
C GLY A 707 12.45 -26.50 13.01
N TYR A 708 12.26 -26.52 14.33
CA TYR A 708 11.04 -26.99 14.97
C TYR A 708 10.47 -25.93 15.92
N PHE A 709 9.19 -26.10 16.26
CA PHE A 709 8.44 -25.21 17.12
C PHE A 709 8.08 -25.92 18.43
N VAL A 710 8.04 -25.16 19.52
CA VAL A 710 7.56 -25.63 20.82
C VAL A 710 6.21 -24.98 21.10
N CYS A 711 5.20 -25.78 21.39
CA CYS A 711 3.86 -25.29 21.71
C CYS A 711 3.90 -24.40 22.97
N ASN A 712 3.52 -23.12 22.82
CA ASN A 712 3.55 -22.07 23.85
C ASN A 712 4.93 -21.65 24.36
N GLY A 713 6.02 -22.00 23.67
CA GLY A 713 7.35 -21.40 23.86
C GLY A 713 8.06 -21.76 25.19
N GLU A 714 9.05 -20.93 25.56
CA GLU A 714 9.85 -21.01 26.81
C GLU A 714 9.16 -20.27 27.99
N GLU A 715 9.61 -20.52 29.23
CA GLU A 715 8.92 -20.25 30.52
C GLU A 715 8.37 -18.83 30.80
N ASP A 716 8.71 -17.81 30.01
CA ASP A 716 8.45 -16.39 30.32
C ASP A 716 7.22 -15.77 29.61
N GLU A 717 6.59 -16.45 28.64
CA GLU A 717 5.39 -15.95 27.94
C GLU A 717 4.09 -16.61 28.41
N LYS A 718 2.97 -15.87 28.36
CA LYS A 718 1.66 -16.43 28.75
C LYS A 718 1.15 -17.37 27.65
N PRO A 719 0.78 -18.62 27.98
CA PRO A 719 0.35 -19.59 27.00
C PRO A 719 -0.94 -19.17 26.28
N ILE A 720 -0.97 -19.38 24.97
CA ILE A 720 -2.11 -19.04 24.10
C ILE A 720 -2.82 -20.34 23.72
N TYR A 721 -3.93 -20.62 24.41
CA TYR A 721 -4.80 -21.76 24.12
C TYR A 721 -5.82 -21.44 23.03
N GLY A 722 -6.37 -22.46 22.37
CA GLY A 722 -7.40 -22.28 21.36
C GLY A 722 -7.07 -22.95 20.02
N SER A 723 -7.86 -22.65 19.01
CA SER A 723 -7.67 -23.18 17.66
C SER A 723 -6.54 -22.45 16.95
N ARG A 724 -5.72 -23.19 16.21
CA ARG A 724 -4.63 -22.67 15.38
C ARG A 724 -4.67 -23.29 14.00
N TRP A 725 -4.07 -22.63 13.03
CA TRP A 725 -4.01 -23.09 11.64
C TRP A 725 -2.60 -22.93 11.09
N ALA A 726 -2.19 -23.85 10.22
CA ALA A 726 -1.06 -23.66 9.33
C ALA A 726 -1.58 -23.70 7.90
N ILE A 727 -1.16 -22.75 7.09
CA ILE A 727 -1.67 -22.53 5.74
C ILE A 727 -0.47 -22.53 4.81
N VAL A 728 -0.50 -23.40 3.80
CA VAL A 728 0.46 -23.32 2.69
C VAL A 728 -0.21 -22.68 1.49
N LEU A 729 0.50 -21.74 0.86
CA LEU A 729 0.14 -21.12 -0.40
C LEU A 729 1.21 -21.46 -1.44
N ALA A 730 0.79 -21.92 -2.61
CA ALA A 730 1.65 -22.40 -3.68
C ALA A 730 1.32 -21.78 -5.04
N THR A 731 2.34 -21.51 -5.84
CA THR A 731 2.26 -20.96 -7.22
C THR A 731 3.35 -21.61 -8.07
N ARG A 732 3.33 -21.60 -9.42
CA ARG A 732 4.51 -22.02 -10.25
C ARG A 732 5.50 -20.90 -10.52
N THR A 733 5.26 -19.72 -9.97
CA THR A 733 6.18 -18.58 -10.00
C THR A 733 6.56 -18.20 -8.56
N PRO A 734 7.76 -17.64 -8.31
CA PRO A 734 8.15 -17.21 -6.97
C PRO A 734 7.11 -16.28 -6.34
N ASN A 735 6.81 -16.40 -5.06
CA ASN A 735 5.82 -15.56 -4.39
C ASN A 735 6.37 -14.93 -3.11
N GLN A 736 5.73 -13.86 -2.66
CA GLN A 736 6.08 -13.15 -1.44
C GLN A 736 4.96 -13.22 -0.40
N PHE A 737 4.15 -14.28 -0.41
CA PHE A 737 3.02 -14.43 0.52
C PHE A 737 3.46 -14.44 1.99
N HIS A 738 4.74 -14.69 2.28
CA HIS A 738 5.29 -14.63 3.63
C HIS A 738 5.13 -13.26 4.29
N LEU A 739 4.99 -12.20 3.48
CA LEU A 739 4.72 -10.85 3.95
C LEU A 739 3.35 -10.70 4.63
N LEU A 740 2.43 -11.68 4.48
CA LEU A 740 1.13 -11.70 5.17
C LEU A 740 1.21 -11.83 6.68
N ALA A 741 2.35 -12.27 7.19
CA ALA A 741 2.57 -12.65 8.57
C ALA A 741 3.19 -11.55 9.46
N GLN A 742 3.27 -10.31 8.99
CA GLN A 742 3.90 -9.25 9.78
C GLN A 742 3.01 -8.87 10.98
N GLY A 743 3.33 -9.43 12.15
CA GLY A 743 2.89 -8.97 13.45
C GLY A 743 3.46 -7.58 13.72
N GLY A 744 2.63 -6.55 13.66
CA GLY A 744 3.12 -5.17 13.63
C GLY A 744 3.70 -4.84 12.25
N LEU A 745 2.82 -4.77 11.26
CA LEU A 745 3.11 -4.07 10.02
C LEU A 745 3.80 -2.72 10.33
N PRO A 746 4.84 -2.32 9.60
CA PRO A 746 5.41 -0.99 9.79
C PRO A 746 4.28 0.03 9.71
N VAL A 747 4.05 0.74 10.81
CA VAL A 747 3.13 1.86 10.87
C VAL A 747 3.70 2.91 9.92
N THR A 748 3.13 3.03 8.72
CA THR A 748 3.17 4.32 8.05
C THR A 748 2.26 5.24 8.87
N ARG A 749 2.68 6.49 9.10
CA ARG A 749 1.83 7.42 9.85
C ARG A 749 0.54 7.64 9.05
N ASN A 750 -0.55 7.08 9.58
CA ASN A 750 -1.94 7.13 9.09
C ASN A 750 -2.34 6.19 7.94
N SER A 751 -1.56 5.16 7.61
CA SER A 751 -2.05 4.02 6.83
C SER A 751 -1.26 2.75 7.13
N ALA A 752 -2.03 1.68 7.27
CA ALA A 752 -1.66 0.32 6.98
C ALA A 752 -0.48 0.11 6.01
N SER A 753 0.41 -0.83 6.35
CA SER A 753 1.28 -1.48 5.35
C SER A 753 0.43 -2.02 4.19
N PRO A 754 0.95 -2.14 2.96
CA PRO A 754 0.29 -2.85 1.86
C PRO A 754 -0.25 -4.24 2.26
N LEU A 755 0.35 -4.86 3.28
CA LEU A 755 0.00 -6.19 3.78
C LEU A 755 -1.09 -6.17 4.88
N GLU A 756 -1.49 -5.00 5.39
CA GLU A 756 -2.71 -4.85 6.20
C GLU A 756 -3.95 -5.05 5.34
N THR A 757 -3.82 -4.75 4.06
CA THR A 757 -4.92 -4.67 3.12
C THR A 757 -5.11 -6.00 2.40
N LEU A 758 -4.15 -6.92 2.35
CA LEU A 758 -4.23 -8.12 1.49
C LEU A 758 -5.51 -8.99 1.62
N LEU A 759 -6.23 -8.87 2.74
CA LEU A 759 -7.49 -9.58 3.00
C LEU A 759 -8.65 -8.63 3.37
N LEU A 760 -8.47 -7.33 3.14
CA LEU A 760 -9.40 -6.21 3.38
C LEU A 760 -9.56 -5.24 2.20
N GLU A 761 -8.57 -5.05 1.29
CA GLU A 761 -8.58 -4.30 0.02
C GLU A 761 -7.20 -4.40 -0.70
N GLN A 762 -7.14 -4.17 -2.01
CA GLN A 762 -6.05 -4.49 -2.95
C GLN A 762 -4.57 -4.28 -2.50
N THR A 763 -3.67 -5.22 -2.85
CA THR A 763 -2.32 -4.92 -3.38
C THR A 763 -1.64 -6.15 -4.01
N GLU A 764 -0.92 -5.91 -5.12
CA GLU A 764 -0.20 -6.90 -5.93
C GLU A 764 1.10 -7.40 -5.27
N PHE A 765 1.38 -8.70 -5.43
CA PHE A 765 2.74 -9.23 -5.40
C PHE A 765 3.26 -9.41 -6.83
N LYS A 766 4.34 -8.71 -7.20
CA LYS A 766 5.09 -8.95 -8.46
C LYS A 766 6.29 -9.86 -8.26
N THR A 767 6.45 -10.87 -9.12
CA THR A 767 7.75 -11.48 -9.44
C THR A 767 7.91 -11.79 -10.96
N ARG A 768 8.95 -11.18 -11.57
CA ARG A 768 9.74 -11.51 -12.81
C ARG A 768 9.06 -12.17 -14.04
N GLY A 769 9.24 -11.76 -15.31
CA GLY A 769 10.16 -10.84 -15.98
C GLY A 769 10.33 -11.14 -17.51
N GLY A 770 10.59 -10.10 -18.31
CA GLY A 770 11.32 -10.13 -19.59
C GLY A 770 10.51 -10.02 -20.90
N PHE A 771 10.91 -9.12 -21.80
CA PHE A 771 10.49 -9.07 -23.21
C PHE A 771 11.71 -9.15 -24.13
N GLY A 772 11.68 -10.05 -25.11
CA GLY A 772 12.73 -10.23 -26.11
C GLY A 772 12.41 -11.34 -27.14
N ARG A 773 11.84 -10.87 -28.26
CA ARG A 773 11.58 -11.44 -29.62
C ARG A 773 10.97 -12.86 -29.79
N ARG A 774 9.81 -12.87 -30.47
CA ARG A 774 8.88 -13.99 -30.75
C ARG A 774 8.46 -14.75 -29.49
N ARG A 775 7.84 -14.04 -28.54
CA ARG A 775 7.19 -14.65 -27.38
C ARG A 775 5.70 -14.82 -27.66
N ARG A 776 5.18 -16.04 -27.51
CA ARG A 776 3.76 -16.27 -27.24
C ARG A 776 3.38 -15.45 -25.99
N PRO A 777 2.15 -14.90 -25.89
CA PRO A 777 1.73 -14.19 -24.68
C PRO A 777 2.01 -15.08 -23.45
N LYS A 778 2.83 -14.58 -22.53
CA LYS A 778 3.02 -15.18 -21.20
C LYS A 778 2.03 -14.48 -20.28
N ASN A 779 1.20 -15.25 -19.60
CA ASN A 779 0.26 -14.75 -18.59
C ASN A 779 1.02 -13.92 -17.55
N GLN A 780 0.46 -12.77 -17.19
CA GLN A 780 1.11 -11.77 -16.34
C GLN A 780 1.18 -12.19 -14.86
N TYR A 781 0.38 -13.18 -14.47
CA TYR A 781 0.54 -13.97 -13.25
C TYR A 781 0.20 -15.43 -13.53
N ASP A 782 0.56 -16.28 -12.58
CA ASP A 782 0.32 -17.71 -12.68
C ASP A 782 -1.10 -18.05 -12.24
N ASP A 783 -1.96 -18.30 -13.20
CA ASP A 783 -3.33 -18.78 -12.95
C ASP A 783 -3.35 -20.14 -12.22
N SER A 784 -2.19 -20.80 -12.07
CA SER A 784 -2.04 -22.02 -11.28
C SER A 784 -1.50 -21.70 -9.87
N TRP A 785 -2.44 -21.61 -8.93
CA TRP A 785 -2.19 -21.48 -7.50
C TRP A 785 -2.83 -22.64 -6.72
N GLY A 786 -2.33 -22.87 -5.50
CA GLY A 786 -2.64 -24.00 -4.63
C GLY A 786 -2.68 -23.55 -3.18
N ALA A 787 -3.59 -24.06 -2.38
CA ALA A 787 -3.67 -23.80 -0.95
C ALA A 787 -4.27 -24.98 -0.21
N THR A 788 -3.78 -25.21 1.01
CA THR A 788 -4.38 -26.11 1.99
C THR A 788 -4.14 -25.56 3.38
N ALA A 789 -5.05 -25.89 4.31
CA ALA A 789 -4.95 -25.47 5.70
C ALA A 789 -5.05 -26.68 6.63
N VAL A 790 -4.17 -26.74 7.63
CA VAL A 790 -4.18 -27.75 8.68
C VAL A 790 -4.59 -27.09 9.99
N PRO A 791 -5.81 -27.34 10.51
CA PRO A 791 -6.25 -26.85 11.81
C PRO A 791 -5.87 -27.80 12.96
N TRP A 792 -5.49 -27.26 14.11
CA TRP A 792 -5.34 -28.00 15.36
C TRP A 792 -5.83 -27.21 16.57
N GLN A 793 -5.97 -27.88 17.71
CA GLN A 793 -6.38 -27.30 18.98
C GLN A 793 -5.22 -27.35 19.98
N VAL A 794 -4.89 -26.21 20.59
CA VAL A 794 -3.94 -26.14 21.70
C VAL A 794 -4.68 -26.15 23.03
N VAL A 795 -4.27 -27.06 23.93
CA VAL A 795 -4.85 -27.26 25.26
C VAL A 795 -3.75 -27.36 26.32
N PRO A 796 -4.05 -27.04 27.60
CA PRO A 796 -3.09 -27.22 28.69
C PRO A 796 -2.62 -28.66 28.80
N GLN A 797 -1.45 -28.86 29.38
CA GLN A 797 -1.10 -30.20 29.83
C GLN A 797 -2.12 -30.71 30.84
N PRO A 798 -2.52 -32.00 30.77
CA PRO A 798 -3.32 -32.61 31.82
C PRO A 798 -2.55 -32.48 33.13
N GLN A 799 -3.14 -31.84 34.15
CA GLN A 799 -2.54 -31.84 35.48
C GLN A 799 -2.37 -33.31 35.90
N GLN A 800 -1.11 -33.77 35.99
CA GLN A 800 -0.82 -35.01 36.68
C GLN A 800 -1.20 -34.80 38.14
N PHE A 801 -2.42 -35.16 38.51
CA PHE A 801 -2.78 -35.33 39.90
C PHE A 801 -1.87 -36.41 40.46
N THR A 802 -0.78 -36.01 41.12
CA THR A 802 -0.03 -36.90 41.99
C THR A 802 -0.98 -37.21 43.13
N ILE A 803 -1.65 -38.37 43.05
CA ILE A 803 -2.33 -38.95 44.19
C ILE A 803 -1.21 -39.24 45.19
N GLY A 804 -0.97 -38.30 46.12
CA GLY A 804 -0.18 -38.58 47.31
C GLY A 804 -0.84 -39.76 48.04
N PRO A 805 -0.06 -40.62 48.72
CA PRO A 805 -0.65 -41.71 49.49
C PRO A 805 -1.65 -41.13 50.49
N ALA A 806 -2.85 -41.70 50.52
CA ALA A 806 -3.90 -41.28 51.44
C ALA A 806 -3.39 -41.32 52.89
N GLU A 807 -3.42 -40.18 53.58
CA GLU A 807 -3.36 -40.08 55.04
C GLU A 807 -4.73 -39.73 55.62
#